data_AF-A0A2I0N653-F1
#
_entry.id   AF-A0A2I0N653-F1
#
_cell.length_a   1.000
_cell.length_b   1.000
_cell.length_c   1.000
_cell.angle_alpha   90.00
_cell.angle_beta   90.00
_cell.angle_gamma   90.00
#
_symmetry.space_group_name_H-M   'P 1'
#
loop_
_entity.id
_entity.type
_entity.pdbx_description
1 polymer ?
#
loop_
_entity_poly.entity_id
_entity_poly.type
_entity_poly.pdbx_seq_one_letter_code
_entity_poly.pdbx_strand_id
1 'polypeptide(L)'
;MPQRRRKQEVVPMHMGKIRRMPAMGNVLRVHPVSQEQGRSAGMRLINSPTTHIFRQLFTGHNYMNALHRTLALAIVAALLSVPFSGCIGGNQGDAGKAALAASLSANPISGKAPLKVTFEIEGSDASGLKEWKLTYGDGSSDGASVSGGNFSAAKTHTYESAGTFTARLIVTNSAGASDAKTKTISVNNSGGSSTGSSGGSGEPPAPETLVYKPSRQSLSKLDLQGKSRIVLPEGDYACLPVLAPVFKNFGINVSIGWNPGDGADIQGGDASRFSSEIAVTFWEGNCSNAIVVDSYENALLAGPLASIINAPVLYYGTTTNEALWRIGANDSNEIIAVGNVPYAVKTKVSLQSQEKIWECTIAAAKQKGINLNYVAVVNPNDDTSNKFYTSHLSAFGSILAAHRNGLVVSTNGISEKTNAMIKSVADKIECANLNLKFICIIGDYAAVQPGGWITDDSWGESALSDDDNPCPSDNPYADFDDDNATVECANGRIIAKKLSDMSKYIDIMVNYKSYLSNPKKDASPNPVLFGSDWNNNAMTYFATRTEYMTLGAETATNNIFRASSFNTQDDSAQAHCDVENILGITGMLLAPDFAKSNFIAMMSDHGYPGGCSVDAEDLVDMPPNVLFASSCSLGRIDFENYDWAGKPFTKDMSFTFTLLEKGMAAYFGATRTTWGYVGELPDNPIYGYEDQGVGGAQGMGYLLYKHLINGDLTTGEALMNAKNQFISESADSSKELIAWEYQLYGDPAFNPYEPCNEGK
;
A
#
# COMPACT_ATOMS: atom_id res chain seq x y z
N MET A 1 -56.19 44.16 4.31
CA MET A 1 -57.51 43.92 3.66
C MET A 1 -57.42 42.63 2.84
N PRO A 2 -58.41 41.72 2.86
CA PRO A 2 -58.26 40.37 2.30
C PRO A 2 -59.19 40.04 1.10
N GLN A 3 -58.94 38.87 0.50
CA GLN A 3 -59.80 38.06 -0.39
C GLN A 3 -60.12 38.53 -1.83
N ARG A 4 -59.94 37.62 -2.82
CA ARG A 4 -61.03 36.72 -3.27
C ARG A 4 -60.59 35.55 -4.17
N ARG A 5 -61.29 34.42 -4.04
CA ARG A 5 -61.17 33.18 -4.84
C ARG A 5 -61.85 33.29 -6.22
N ARG A 6 -61.37 32.51 -7.18
CA ARG A 6 -62.14 31.81 -8.25
C ARG A 6 -61.43 30.47 -8.45
N LYS A 7 -62.00 29.25 -8.40
CA LYS A 7 -63.29 28.62 -8.76
C LYS A 7 -62.93 27.50 -9.77
N GLN A 8 -63.27 26.26 -9.43
CA GLN A 8 -63.18 25.10 -10.32
C GLN A 8 -64.28 25.16 -11.40
N GLU A 9 -64.02 24.55 -12.56
CA GLU A 9 -65.04 23.97 -13.43
C GLU A 9 -64.62 22.54 -13.81
N VAL A 10 -65.62 21.68 -14.07
CA VAL A 10 -65.48 20.22 -14.25
C VAL A 10 -66.54 19.77 -15.28
N VAL A 11 -66.36 18.58 -15.89
CA VAL A 11 -67.35 17.79 -16.69
C VAL A 11 -67.42 18.21 -18.18
N PRO A 12 -67.62 17.29 -19.18
CA PRO A 12 -68.01 15.87 -19.09
C PRO A 12 -67.10 14.81 -19.77
N MET A 13 -67.31 13.55 -19.37
CA MET A 13 -66.95 12.33 -20.10
C MET A 13 -67.86 12.06 -21.32
N HIS A 14 -67.44 11.15 -22.20
CA HIS A 14 -68.35 10.33 -23.01
C HIS A 14 -67.99 8.85 -22.94
N MET A 15 -69.01 7.98 -22.88
CA MET A 15 -68.89 6.53 -22.67
C MET A 15 -69.02 5.71 -23.97
N GLY A 16 -68.39 4.52 -23.98
CA GLY A 16 -68.75 3.39 -24.84
C GLY A 16 -67.52 2.62 -25.38
N LYS A 17 -67.43 1.29 -25.38
CA LYS A 17 -68.41 0.23 -25.05
C LYS A 17 -67.72 -0.99 -24.42
N ILE A 18 -68.52 -1.82 -23.72
CA ILE A 18 -68.14 -3.07 -23.05
C ILE A 18 -68.09 -4.25 -24.03
N ARG A 19 -67.14 -5.18 -23.84
CA ARG A 19 -67.33 -6.63 -24.07
C ARG A 19 -66.68 -7.44 -22.94
N ARG A 20 -67.29 -8.59 -22.61
CA ARG A 20 -67.00 -9.44 -21.43
C ARG A 20 -66.36 -10.78 -21.84
N MET A 21 -65.30 -11.18 -21.13
CA MET A 21 -65.04 -12.50 -20.48
C MET A 21 -65.08 -13.81 -21.34
N PRO A 22 -64.41 -14.93 -20.91
CA PRO A 22 -64.57 -15.59 -19.60
C PRO A 22 -63.26 -15.94 -18.86
N ALA A 23 -63.40 -16.66 -17.74
CA ALA A 23 -62.39 -16.81 -16.69
C ALA A 23 -62.00 -18.26 -16.36
N MET A 24 -60.82 -18.43 -15.77
CA MET A 24 -60.46 -19.38 -14.70
C MET A 24 -59.34 -18.71 -13.87
N GLY A 25 -59.16 -18.88 -12.56
CA GLY A 25 -59.90 -19.70 -11.61
C GLY A 25 -58.98 -20.53 -10.72
N ASN A 26 -58.48 -19.95 -9.61
CA ASN A 26 -58.31 -20.66 -8.33
C ASN A 26 -57.92 -19.71 -7.19
N VAL A 27 -58.36 -20.06 -5.98
CA VAL A 27 -58.23 -19.28 -4.73
C VAL A 27 -57.60 -20.17 -3.68
N LEU A 28 -56.67 -19.63 -2.89
CA LEU A 28 -56.29 -20.21 -1.60
C LEU A 28 -56.00 -19.08 -0.60
N ARG A 29 -56.90 -18.93 0.39
CA ARG A 29 -56.65 -18.19 1.63
C ARG A 29 -56.11 -19.17 2.67
N VAL A 30 -55.17 -18.73 3.50
CA VAL A 30 -54.95 -19.29 4.85
C VAL A 30 -54.80 -18.13 5.83
N HIS A 31 -55.40 -18.26 7.01
CA HIS A 31 -55.37 -17.29 8.11
C HIS A 31 -54.16 -17.53 9.04
N PRO A 32 -53.71 -16.54 9.83
CA PRO A 32 -52.63 -16.72 10.81
C PRO A 32 -53.10 -17.55 12.02
N VAL A 33 -52.17 -18.29 12.63
CA VAL A 33 -52.39 -19.09 13.85
C VAL A 33 -51.38 -18.71 14.92
N SER A 34 -51.85 -18.63 16.16
CA SER A 34 -51.13 -18.24 17.38
C SER A 34 -50.41 -19.42 18.06
N GLN A 35 -49.40 -19.08 18.87
CA GLN A 35 -48.86 -19.77 20.07
C GLN A 35 -49.29 -21.22 20.37
N GLU A 36 -48.33 -22.08 20.78
CA GLU A 36 -48.22 -22.48 22.19
C GLU A 36 -46.89 -23.17 22.61
N GLN A 37 -46.50 -22.86 23.86
CA GLN A 37 -45.78 -23.66 24.86
C GLN A 37 -44.45 -24.40 24.56
N GLY A 38 -43.44 -24.09 25.41
CA GLY A 38 -43.08 -25.07 26.45
C GLY A 38 -41.61 -25.36 26.75
N ARG A 39 -41.02 -24.63 27.72
CA ARG A 39 -40.37 -25.23 28.92
C ARG A 39 -39.92 -24.17 29.94
N SER A 40 -40.04 -24.51 31.23
CA SER A 40 -39.68 -23.67 32.38
C SER A 40 -39.00 -24.49 33.47
N ALA A 41 -38.16 -23.81 34.27
CA ALA A 41 -37.64 -24.13 35.63
C ALA A 41 -36.14 -23.76 35.74
N GLY A 42 -35.68 -23.01 36.75
CA GLY A 42 -36.45 -22.29 37.75
C GLY A 42 -35.63 -21.43 38.72
N MET A 43 -36.13 -20.23 38.99
CA MET A 43 -36.24 -19.57 40.30
C MET A 43 -35.09 -19.69 41.33
N ARG A 44 -34.45 -18.56 41.65
CA ARG A 44 -34.53 -17.92 43.00
C ARG A 44 -33.88 -16.52 43.05
N LEU A 45 -34.69 -15.52 43.39
CA LEU A 45 -34.26 -14.24 43.98
C LEU A 45 -34.45 -14.30 45.50
N ILE A 46 -33.54 -13.68 46.26
CA ILE A 46 -33.69 -13.38 47.69
C ILE A 46 -33.26 -11.92 47.93
N ASN A 47 -33.99 -11.21 48.78
CA ASN A 47 -33.91 -9.74 48.94
C ASN A 47 -32.77 -9.27 49.89
N SER A 48 -31.99 -8.26 49.44
CA SER A 48 -31.67 -6.94 50.08
C SER A 48 -31.26 -6.82 51.59
N PRO A 49 -30.87 -5.64 52.14
CA PRO A 49 -30.20 -4.45 51.58
C PRO A 49 -29.03 -3.89 52.47
N THR A 50 -28.20 -2.97 51.94
CA THR A 50 -27.62 -1.88 52.78
C THR A 50 -27.28 -0.62 51.97
N THR A 51 -27.43 0.55 52.59
CA THR A 51 -27.42 1.91 52.00
C THR A 51 -26.26 2.79 52.51
N HIS A 52 -25.76 3.71 51.66
CA HIS A 52 -25.41 5.12 51.98
C HIS A 52 -25.17 5.88 50.65
N ILE A 53 -26.06 6.79 50.18
CA ILE A 53 -26.17 8.25 50.48
C ILE A 53 -24.85 8.98 50.10
N PHE A 54 -24.76 9.95 49.16
CA PHE A 54 -25.49 11.25 49.04
C PHE A 54 -25.66 11.75 47.57
N ARG A 55 -26.53 12.75 47.36
CA ARG A 55 -26.78 13.46 46.07
C ARG A 55 -27.01 14.96 46.32
N GLN A 56 -26.30 15.85 45.61
CA GLN A 56 -26.62 17.28 45.29
C GLN A 56 -25.41 17.83 44.47
N LEU A 57 -25.51 18.30 43.22
CA LEU A 57 -26.23 19.44 42.61
C LEU A 57 -25.63 20.84 42.92
N PHE A 58 -24.93 21.39 41.90
CA PHE A 58 -24.65 22.80 41.54
C PHE A 58 -24.24 23.83 42.60
N THR A 59 -23.13 24.54 42.34
CA THR A 59 -23.07 25.96 41.87
C THR A 59 -21.62 26.48 41.84
N GLY A 60 -21.33 27.51 41.03
CA GLY A 60 -20.12 28.35 41.21
C GLY A 60 -19.30 28.63 39.94
N HIS A 61 -19.28 29.89 39.51
CA HIS A 61 -18.46 30.41 38.39
C HIS A 61 -17.20 31.12 38.90
N ASN A 62 -16.15 31.17 38.06
CA ASN A 62 -15.07 32.17 37.98
C ASN A 62 -13.92 32.20 39.01
N TYR A 63 -12.84 32.88 38.59
CA TYR A 63 -11.55 33.22 39.25
C TYR A 63 -10.48 32.09 39.23
N MET A 64 -9.25 32.24 38.69
CA MET A 64 -8.48 33.42 38.22
C MET A 64 -7.56 33.10 37.02
N ASN A 65 -7.36 34.09 36.13
CA ASN A 65 -6.19 34.17 35.24
C ASN A 65 -5.00 34.83 35.99
N ALA A 66 -3.77 34.34 35.77
CA ALA A 66 -2.56 35.16 35.50
C ALA A 66 -1.24 34.37 35.68
N LEU A 67 -0.52 34.10 34.58
CA LEU A 67 0.85 34.59 34.35
C LEU A 67 1.38 34.08 33.00
N HIS A 68 1.77 35.00 32.13
CA HIS A 68 2.41 34.76 30.83
C HIS A 68 3.22 36.00 30.44
N ARG A 69 4.28 35.83 29.62
CA ARG A 69 5.20 36.86 29.05
C ARG A 69 6.24 37.41 30.06
N THR A 70 7.50 37.71 29.72
CA THR A 70 8.29 37.73 28.46
C THR A 70 9.79 37.44 28.81
N LEU A 71 10.84 37.44 27.97
CA LEU A 71 11.16 38.05 26.66
C LEU A 71 12.04 37.09 25.79
N ALA A 72 12.84 37.59 24.83
CA ALA A 72 13.66 36.80 23.89
C ALA A 72 14.98 37.52 23.46
N LEU A 73 15.78 36.87 22.57
CA LEU A 73 17.04 37.28 21.90
C LEU A 73 18.36 37.26 22.72
N ALA A 74 19.58 36.99 22.17
CA ALA A 74 20.03 36.40 20.89
C ALA A 74 21.58 36.15 20.80
N ILE A 75 22.02 35.30 19.85
CA ILE A 75 23.29 35.32 19.04
C ILE A 75 24.66 34.79 19.58
N VAL A 76 25.08 33.65 18.99
CA VAL A 76 26.39 33.25 18.37
C VAL A 76 27.75 33.35 19.11
N ALA A 77 28.49 32.21 19.22
CA ALA A 77 29.83 32.01 18.61
C ALA A 77 30.52 30.63 18.85
N ALA A 78 30.97 29.99 17.75
CA ALA A 78 32.18 29.17 17.54
C ALA A 78 32.59 27.96 18.45
N LEU A 79 32.52 26.76 17.85
CA LEU A 79 33.57 25.71 17.71
C LEU A 79 34.81 25.71 18.65
N LEU A 80 35.11 24.56 19.30
CA LEU A 80 36.36 23.78 19.10
C LEU A 80 36.48 22.51 20.01
N SER A 81 36.47 21.33 19.35
CA SER A 81 37.34 20.14 19.54
C SER A 81 37.73 19.53 20.92
N VAL A 82 37.56 18.18 20.97
CA VAL A 82 38.33 17.12 21.71
C VAL A 82 38.20 17.01 23.25
N PRO A 83 38.56 15.87 23.88
CA PRO A 83 37.75 14.64 23.89
C PRO A 83 37.50 14.13 25.33
N PHE A 84 36.62 13.15 25.54
CA PHE A 84 36.50 12.49 26.85
C PHE A 84 36.44 10.96 26.79
N SER A 85 37.28 10.34 27.62
CA SER A 85 37.31 8.93 27.94
C SER A 85 37.65 8.79 29.42
N GLY A 86 36.94 7.94 30.16
CA GLY A 86 37.27 7.60 31.55
C GLY A 86 36.24 8.03 32.60
N CYS A 87 35.45 7.06 33.02
CA CYS A 87 34.58 7.00 34.21
C CYS A 87 35.35 7.34 35.52
N ILE A 88 34.77 7.53 36.72
CA ILE A 88 33.60 6.93 37.42
C ILE A 88 33.06 8.01 38.39
N GLY A 89 31.79 8.41 38.36
CA GLY A 89 30.67 7.81 39.11
C GLY A 89 30.24 8.73 40.28
N GLY A 90 29.02 8.71 40.81
CA GLY A 90 27.79 8.03 40.37
C GLY A 90 26.65 8.37 41.34
N ASN A 91 25.40 8.28 40.89
CA ASN A 91 24.22 8.15 41.75
C ASN A 91 23.14 7.41 40.96
N GLN A 92 22.65 6.30 41.51
CA GLN A 92 21.62 5.45 40.88
C GLN A 92 20.24 6.10 41.00
N GLY A 93 19.36 5.87 40.01
CA GLY A 93 18.02 6.46 40.02
C GLY A 93 17.00 5.83 39.06
N ASP A 94 17.43 5.19 37.98
CA ASP A 94 16.58 4.29 37.20
C ASP A 94 17.42 3.17 36.56
N ALA A 95 16.94 1.94 36.59
CA ALA A 95 17.68 0.76 36.15
C ALA A 95 16.93 0.07 35.01
N GLY A 96 17.52 0.14 33.81
CA GLY A 96 16.91 -0.34 32.58
C GLY A 96 16.41 -1.79 32.68
N LYS A 97 15.12 -1.98 32.42
CA LYS A 97 14.51 -3.29 32.24
C LYS A 97 14.96 -3.85 30.90
N ALA A 98 15.91 -4.79 30.90
CA ALA A 98 16.42 -5.39 29.67
C ALA A 98 15.27 -6.10 28.91
N ALA A 99 15.12 -5.78 27.62
CA ALA A 99 14.12 -6.40 26.78
C ALA A 99 14.50 -7.85 26.42
N LEU A 100 13.48 -8.69 26.19
CA LEU A 100 13.64 -10.03 25.65
C LEU A 100 14.34 -9.98 24.29
N ALA A 101 15.42 -10.75 24.13
CA ALA A 101 16.20 -10.82 22.91
C ALA A 101 16.48 -12.27 22.50
N ALA A 102 16.41 -12.54 21.20
CA ALA A 102 16.79 -13.78 20.56
C ALA A 102 17.89 -13.55 19.50
N SER A 103 18.79 -14.52 19.33
CA SER A 103 19.83 -14.54 18.31
C SER A 103 19.78 -15.86 17.53
N LEU A 104 19.95 -15.78 16.21
CA LEU A 104 19.97 -16.94 15.31
C LEU A 104 21.04 -16.73 14.23
N SER A 105 22.00 -17.64 14.17
CA SER A 105 22.96 -17.76 13.06
C SER A 105 22.95 -19.18 12.49
N ALA A 106 23.46 -19.34 11.27
CA ALA A 106 23.46 -20.61 10.55
C ALA A 106 24.73 -20.73 9.69
N ASN A 107 25.31 -21.91 9.62
CA ASN A 107 26.50 -22.19 8.81
C ASN A 107 26.55 -23.67 8.35
N PRO A 108 26.70 -23.96 7.04
CA PRO A 108 26.61 -23.03 5.91
C PRO A 108 25.17 -22.54 5.66
N ILE A 109 25.02 -21.36 5.05
CA ILE A 109 23.70 -20.85 4.60
C ILE A 109 23.31 -21.31 3.19
N SER A 110 24.22 -21.97 2.47
CA SER A 110 23.93 -22.52 1.14
C SER A 110 24.79 -23.74 0.82
N GLY A 111 24.35 -24.55 -0.14
CA GLY A 111 25.08 -25.73 -0.57
C GLY A 111 24.23 -26.65 -1.44
N LYS A 112 24.58 -27.93 -1.55
CA LYS A 112 23.81 -28.94 -2.28
C LYS A 112 23.12 -29.90 -1.30
N ALA A 113 21.93 -30.37 -1.64
CA ALA A 113 21.26 -31.44 -0.92
C ALA A 113 22.11 -32.74 -0.93
N PRO A 114 22.16 -33.53 0.15
CA PRO A 114 21.69 -33.18 1.49
C PRO A 114 22.59 -32.12 2.13
N LEU A 115 22.04 -30.95 2.48
CA LEU A 115 22.81 -29.87 3.09
C LEU A 115 22.68 -29.93 4.61
N LYS A 116 23.76 -30.32 5.28
CA LYS A 116 23.85 -30.24 6.74
C LYS A 116 24.24 -28.83 7.17
N VAL A 117 23.40 -28.19 7.99
CA VAL A 117 23.57 -26.84 8.55
C VAL A 117 23.66 -26.92 10.07
N THR A 118 24.59 -26.19 10.67
CA THR A 118 24.62 -25.91 12.10
C THR A 118 24.01 -24.54 12.37
N PHE A 119 23.03 -24.49 13.25
CA PHE A 119 22.40 -23.29 13.77
C PHE A 119 22.89 -23.01 15.19
N GLU A 120 23.40 -21.82 15.44
CA GLU A 120 23.68 -21.35 16.80
C GLU A 120 22.52 -20.43 17.22
N ILE A 121 21.87 -20.77 18.33
CA ILE A 121 20.70 -20.08 18.86
C ILE A 121 20.96 -19.57 20.28
N GLU A 122 20.56 -18.34 20.56
CA GLU A 122 20.68 -17.74 21.88
C GLU A 122 19.40 -16.98 22.25
N GLY A 123 19.18 -16.82 23.56
CA GLY A 123 18.13 -15.95 24.07
C GLY A 123 18.49 -15.36 25.42
N SER A 124 17.95 -14.19 25.74
CA SER A 124 18.11 -13.53 27.04
C SER A 124 16.88 -12.70 27.45
N ASP A 125 16.57 -12.71 28.74
CA ASP A 125 15.61 -11.82 29.40
C ASP A 125 15.95 -11.73 30.90
N ALA A 126 16.07 -10.52 31.44
CA ALA A 126 16.28 -10.29 32.86
C ALA A 126 15.13 -10.82 33.75
N SER A 127 13.94 -10.99 33.18
CA SER A 127 12.72 -11.49 33.84
C SER A 127 12.59 -13.03 33.81
N GLY A 128 13.48 -13.73 33.09
CA GLY A 128 13.53 -15.18 32.99
C GLY A 128 12.80 -15.78 31.78
N LEU A 129 13.50 -16.64 31.06
CA LEU A 129 13.01 -17.35 29.87
C LEU A 129 12.16 -18.58 30.25
N LYS A 130 11.29 -19.00 29.33
CA LYS A 130 10.39 -20.15 29.48
C LYS A 130 10.68 -21.26 28.47
N GLU A 131 10.82 -20.90 27.19
CA GLU A 131 10.99 -21.87 26.10
C GLU A 131 11.57 -21.23 24.84
N TRP A 132 12.11 -22.05 23.94
CA TRP A 132 12.39 -21.66 22.56
C TRP A 132 11.92 -22.74 21.58
N LYS A 133 11.65 -22.33 20.33
CA LYS A 133 11.32 -23.20 19.21
C LYS A 133 12.06 -22.74 17.96
N LEU A 134 12.77 -23.65 17.30
CA LEU A 134 13.44 -23.44 16.02
C LEU A 134 12.75 -24.31 14.96
N THR A 135 11.99 -23.70 14.05
CA THR A 135 11.46 -24.39 12.87
C THR A 135 12.45 -24.25 11.71
N TYR A 136 12.72 -25.30 10.95
CA TYR A 136 13.74 -25.28 9.90
C TYR A 136 13.23 -24.83 8.52
N GLY A 137 11.91 -24.71 8.34
CA GLY A 137 11.27 -24.27 7.09
C GLY A 137 10.87 -25.40 6.13
N ASP A 138 11.25 -26.65 6.43
CA ASP A 138 10.90 -27.86 5.65
C ASP A 138 9.79 -28.71 6.32
N GLY A 139 9.13 -28.16 7.34
CA GLY A 139 8.15 -28.85 8.19
C GLY A 139 8.72 -29.48 9.47
N SER A 140 10.05 -29.55 9.62
CA SER A 140 10.69 -30.03 10.85
C SER A 140 10.99 -28.88 11.85
N SER A 141 11.14 -29.22 13.14
CA SER A 141 11.46 -28.25 14.19
C SER A 141 12.06 -28.88 15.44
N ASP A 142 12.94 -28.13 16.09
CA ASP A 142 13.43 -28.35 17.45
C ASP A 142 12.73 -27.40 18.46
N GLY A 143 12.74 -27.75 19.74
CA GLY A 143 12.32 -26.86 20.82
C GLY A 143 12.65 -27.42 22.21
N ALA A 144 12.77 -26.54 23.19
CA ALA A 144 12.97 -26.93 24.59
C ALA A 144 12.45 -25.86 25.57
N SER A 145 12.01 -26.30 26.75
CA SER A 145 11.83 -25.40 27.89
C SER A 145 13.19 -24.98 28.45
N VAL A 146 13.28 -23.73 28.91
CA VAL A 146 14.46 -23.11 29.49
C VAL A 146 14.09 -22.56 30.87
N SER A 147 15.05 -22.53 31.79
CA SER A 147 14.93 -21.80 33.04
C SER A 147 16.17 -20.94 33.27
N GLY A 148 15.97 -19.72 33.78
CA GLY A 148 17.04 -18.72 33.93
C GLY A 148 16.92 -17.57 32.94
N GLY A 149 17.81 -16.58 33.06
CA GLY A 149 17.77 -15.34 32.29
C GLY A 149 18.42 -15.39 30.90
N ASN A 150 19.05 -16.51 30.53
CA ASN A 150 19.67 -16.69 29.22
C ASN A 150 19.86 -18.17 28.84
N PHE A 151 20.06 -18.44 27.54
CA PHE A 151 20.58 -19.71 27.02
C PHE A 151 21.40 -19.48 25.74
N SER A 152 22.24 -20.46 25.40
CA SER A 152 22.92 -20.60 24.11
C SER A 152 22.99 -22.08 23.75
N ALA A 153 22.74 -22.46 22.49
CA ALA A 153 22.75 -23.85 22.04
C ALA A 153 23.03 -24.00 20.54
N ALA A 154 23.74 -25.07 20.18
CA ALA A 154 23.97 -25.49 18.79
C ALA A 154 22.96 -26.56 18.36
N LYS A 155 22.43 -26.46 17.14
CA LYS A 155 21.47 -27.40 16.54
C LYS A 155 21.85 -27.72 15.11
N THR A 156 21.98 -29.00 14.76
CA THR A 156 22.30 -29.41 13.39
C THR A 156 21.08 -30.00 12.68
N HIS A 157 20.76 -29.48 11.52
CA HIS A 157 19.69 -29.99 10.65
C HIS A 157 20.24 -30.37 9.28
N THR A 158 19.60 -31.31 8.59
CA THR A 158 19.97 -31.73 7.23
C THR A 158 18.79 -31.53 6.31
N TYR A 159 18.93 -30.63 5.33
CA TYR A 159 17.95 -30.44 4.28
C TYR A 159 18.18 -31.46 3.16
N GLU A 160 17.35 -32.50 3.12
CA GLU A 160 17.47 -33.64 2.19
C GLU A 160 17.09 -33.31 0.74
N SER A 161 16.30 -32.24 0.51
CA SER A 161 15.82 -31.81 -0.80
C SER A 161 16.33 -30.41 -1.15
N ALA A 162 16.44 -30.12 -2.45
CA ALA A 162 16.65 -28.76 -2.92
C ALA A 162 15.44 -27.87 -2.63
N GLY A 163 15.69 -26.59 -2.35
CA GLY A 163 14.69 -25.61 -1.96
C GLY A 163 15.31 -24.45 -1.18
N THR A 164 14.53 -23.39 -1.01
CA THR A 164 14.85 -22.29 -0.09
C THR A 164 14.06 -22.52 1.19
N PHE A 165 14.75 -22.56 2.34
CA PHE A 165 14.14 -22.87 3.63
C PHE A 165 14.39 -21.75 4.62
N THR A 166 13.33 -21.24 5.24
CA THR A 166 13.43 -20.19 6.27
C THR A 166 13.45 -20.83 7.65
N ALA A 167 14.64 -20.95 8.23
CA ALA A 167 14.78 -21.29 9.63
C ALA A 167 14.29 -20.12 10.50
N ARG A 168 13.44 -20.38 11.50
CA ARG A 168 12.86 -19.37 12.39
C ARG A 168 12.97 -19.81 13.84
N LEU A 169 13.73 -19.04 14.63
CA LEU A 169 13.78 -19.12 16.07
C LEU A 169 12.67 -18.23 16.67
N ILE A 170 11.97 -18.75 17.67
CA ILE A 170 11.11 -18.01 18.60
C ILE A 170 11.65 -18.29 20.00
N VAL A 171 11.86 -17.25 20.80
CA VAL A 171 12.17 -17.36 22.23
C VAL A 171 11.05 -16.70 23.02
N THR A 172 10.49 -17.41 23.99
CA THR A 172 9.36 -16.97 24.81
C THR A 172 9.78 -16.84 26.28
N ASN A 173 9.40 -15.75 26.93
CA ASN A 173 9.70 -15.52 28.34
C ASN A 173 8.61 -16.02 29.30
N SER A 174 8.90 -15.94 30.61
CA SER A 174 7.99 -16.38 31.67
C SER A 174 6.69 -15.57 31.75
N ALA A 175 6.67 -14.36 31.19
CA ALA A 175 5.48 -13.51 31.09
C ALA A 175 4.65 -13.74 29.81
N GLY A 176 5.10 -14.61 28.90
CA GLY A 176 4.42 -14.93 27.64
C GLY A 176 4.79 -14.03 26.44
N ALA A 177 5.65 -13.04 26.62
CA ALA A 177 6.20 -12.26 25.51
C ALA A 177 7.19 -13.11 24.69
N SER A 178 7.32 -12.83 23.39
CA SER A 178 8.21 -13.58 22.49
C SER A 178 9.03 -12.65 21.59
N ASP A 179 10.30 -13.00 21.33
CA ASP A 179 11.11 -12.43 20.26
C ASP A 179 11.42 -13.52 19.21
N ALA A 180 11.57 -13.12 17.95
CA ALA A 180 11.82 -14.04 16.84
C ALA A 180 12.97 -13.56 15.93
N LYS A 181 13.67 -14.52 15.34
CA LYS A 181 14.74 -14.30 14.34
C LYS A 181 14.66 -15.35 13.25
N THR A 182 15.04 -14.98 12.03
CA THR A 182 15.01 -15.85 10.84
C THR A 182 16.37 -15.93 10.15
N LYS A 183 16.63 -17.06 9.49
CA LYS A 183 17.76 -17.27 8.57
C LYS A 183 17.32 -18.13 7.39
N THR A 184 17.54 -17.60 6.18
CA THR A 184 17.28 -18.30 4.91
C THR A 184 18.43 -19.22 4.56
N ILE A 185 18.10 -20.46 4.17
CA ILE A 185 19.05 -21.49 3.74
C ILE A 185 18.73 -21.90 2.30
N SER A 186 19.71 -21.80 1.40
CA SER A 186 19.54 -22.09 -0.03
C SER A 186 20.17 -23.44 -0.40
N VAL A 187 19.32 -24.44 -0.64
CA VAL A 187 19.73 -25.81 -0.91
C VAL A 187 19.56 -26.13 -2.39
N ASN A 188 20.65 -26.41 -3.07
CA ASN A 188 20.68 -26.72 -4.51
C ASN A 188 20.57 -28.22 -4.76
N ASN A 189 20.15 -28.62 -5.96
CA ASN A 189 20.08 -30.02 -6.34
C ASN A 189 21.46 -30.71 -6.26
N SER A 190 21.50 -31.90 -5.66
CA SER A 190 22.58 -32.87 -5.85
C SER A 190 22.53 -33.37 -7.29
N GLY A 191 23.29 -32.72 -8.17
CA GLY A 191 23.35 -33.10 -9.58
C GLY A 191 23.77 -34.55 -9.74
N GLY A 192 22.83 -35.41 -10.15
CA GLY A 192 23.09 -36.79 -10.54
C GLY A 192 23.99 -36.81 -11.77
N SER A 193 25.30 -37.01 -11.57
CA SER A 193 26.27 -37.00 -12.66
C SER A 193 26.24 -38.33 -13.40
N SER A 194 25.85 -38.29 -14.68
CA SER A 194 26.41 -39.23 -15.64
C SER A 194 27.84 -38.79 -15.99
N THR A 195 28.74 -39.76 -16.03
CA THR A 195 30.21 -39.66 -16.07
C THR A 195 30.77 -38.76 -17.19
N GLY A 196 31.66 -37.82 -16.86
CA GLY A 196 32.30 -36.93 -17.86
C GLY A 196 33.40 -35.97 -17.39
N SER A 197 34.37 -36.43 -16.59
CA SER A 197 35.69 -35.81 -16.26
C SER A 197 35.86 -34.27 -16.15
N SER A 198 36.16 -33.83 -14.91
CA SER A 198 37.12 -32.76 -14.54
C SER A 198 36.94 -31.32 -15.06
N GLY A 199 36.37 -30.47 -14.19
CA GLY A 199 36.52 -29.00 -14.17
C GLY A 199 35.87 -28.47 -12.89
N GLY A 200 36.64 -27.87 -11.98
CA GLY A 200 36.22 -27.70 -10.57
C GLY A 200 35.06 -26.72 -10.35
N SER A 201 34.02 -27.17 -9.61
CA SER A 201 32.92 -26.33 -9.13
C SER A 201 33.19 -25.80 -7.71
N GLY A 202 34.30 -25.10 -7.53
CA GLY A 202 34.52 -24.26 -6.36
C GLY A 202 33.97 -22.86 -6.61
N GLU A 203 33.44 -22.21 -5.58
CA GLU A 203 33.32 -20.76 -5.59
C GLU A 203 34.71 -20.16 -5.92
N PRO A 204 34.83 -19.27 -6.92
CA PRO A 204 36.14 -18.80 -7.34
C PRO A 204 36.79 -18.02 -6.19
N PRO A 205 38.06 -18.30 -5.84
CA PRO A 205 38.77 -17.48 -4.87
C PRO A 205 38.81 -16.03 -5.36
N ALA A 206 38.74 -15.07 -4.43
CA ALA A 206 38.81 -13.65 -4.77
C ALA A 206 40.04 -13.40 -5.66
N PRO A 207 39.88 -12.87 -6.89
CA PRO A 207 40.98 -12.79 -7.85
C PRO A 207 42.11 -11.89 -7.34
N GLU A 208 43.36 -12.10 -7.77
CA GLU A 208 44.46 -11.19 -7.40
C GLU A 208 44.29 -9.78 -8.00
N THR A 209 43.62 -9.69 -9.15
CA THR A 209 43.22 -8.46 -9.82
C THR A 209 41.76 -8.08 -9.52
N LEU A 210 41.34 -6.85 -9.84
CA LEU A 210 39.96 -6.40 -9.61
C LEU A 210 38.99 -7.06 -10.60
N VAL A 211 39.21 -6.84 -11.89
CA VAL A 211 38.54 -7.49 -13.02
C VAL A 211 39.62 -8.01 -13.96
N TYR A 212 39.40 -9.18 -14.58
CA TYR A 212 40.35 -9.81 -15.49
C TYR A 212 39.68 -10.23 -16.80
N LYS A 213 40.44 -10.21 -17.89
CA LYS A 213 39.97 -10.71 -19.20
C LYS A 213 39.60 -12.20 -19.08
N PRO A 214 38.35 -12.59 -19.33
CA PRO A 214 37.92 -13.98 -19.21
C PRO A 214 38.60 -14.86 -20.28
N SER A 215 38.94 -16.10 -19.90
CA SER A 215 39.57 -17.08 -20.79
C SER A 215 38.63 -17.59 -21.89
N ARG A 216 37.32 -17.53 -21.64
CA ARG A 216 36.24 -17.78 -22.60
C ARG A 216 35.08 -16.84 -22.28
N GLN A 217 34.45 -16.29 -23.32
CA GLN A 217 33.19 -15.57 -23.19
C GLN A 217 32.01 -16.57 -23.23
N SER A 218 31.07 -16.40 -22.31
CA SER A 218 29.96 -17.30 -22.01
C SER A 218 28.60 -16.60 -22.00
N LEU A 219 28.59 -15.26 -21.96
CA LEU A 219 27.39 -14.42 -22.01
C LEU A 219 26.97 -14.13 -23.44
N SER A 220 25.67 -14.23 -23.72
CA SER A 220 25.02 -13.72 -24.92
C SER A 220 24.28 -12.42 -24.61
N LYS A 221 24.11 -11.54 -25.61
CA LYS A 221 23.10 -10.49 -25.52
C LYS A 221 21.71 -11.13 -25.62
N LEU A 222 20.73 -10.55 -24.95
CA LEU A 222 19.33 -10.93 -25.09
C LEU A 222 18.82 -10.43 -26.44
N ASP A 223 18.06 -11.27 -27.14
CA ASP A 223 17.34 -10.88 -28.35
C ASP A 223 15.92 -10.43 -27.96
N LEU A 224 15.69 -9.12 -28.02
CA LEU A 224 14.37 -8.54 -27.78
C LEU A 224 13.44 -8.62 -28.99
N GLN A 225 13.88 -9.15 -30.15
CA GLN A 225 13.05 -9.35 -31.34
C GLN A 225 12.36 -8.05 -31.86
N GLY A 226 12.95 -6.89 -31.58
CA GLY A 226 12.37 -5.57 -31.88
C GLY A 226 11.19 -5.15 -30.99
N LYS A 227 10.94 -5.87 -29.89
CA LYS A 227 9.89 -5.58 -28.89
C LYS A 227 10.28 -4.43 -27.96
N SER A 228 9.28 -3.71 -27.47
CA SER A 228 9.42 -2.56 -26.56
C SER A 228 9.35 -2.95 -25.08
N ARG A 229 9.12 -4.23 -24.76
CA ARG A 229 8.97 -4.72 -23.38
C ARG A 229 9.75 -6.02 -23.14
N ILE A 230 10.36 -6.14 -21.96
CA ILE A 230 10.86 -7.42 -21.42
C ILE A 230 9.77 -8.01 -20.52
N VAL A 231 9.39 -9.26 -20.78
CA VAL A 231 8.41 -10.01 -19.98
C VAL A 231 9.10 -11.18 -19.29
N LEU A 232 9.06 -11.20 -17.96
CA LEU A 232 9.58 -12.29 -17.14
C LEU A 232 8.44 -13.25 -16.71
N PRO A 233 8.71 -14.54 -16.42
CA PRO A 233 7.75 -15.40 -15.73
C PRO A 233 7.67 -15.04 -14.24
N GLU A 234 6.53 -15.30 -13.58
CA GLU A 234 6.28 -14.90 -12.17
C GLU A 234 7.31 -15.44 -11.15
N GLY A 235 7.96 -16.58 -11.44
CA GLY A 235 9.03 -17.12 -10.60
C GLY A 235 10.35 -16.33 -10.64
N ASP A 236 10.57 -15.48 -11.64
CA ASP A 236 11.81 -14.73 -11.85
C ASP A 236 11.77 -13.31 -11.24
N TYR A 237 10.90 -13.06 -10.26
CA TYR A 237 10.71 -11.74 -9.61
C TYR A 237 12.03 -11.10 -9.11
N ALA A 238 13.00 -11.90 -8.66
CA ALA A 238 14.31 -11.42 -8.22
C ALA A 238 15.14 -10.78 -9.35
N CYS A 239 14.80 -11.05 -10.62
CA CYS A 239 15.40 -10.40 -11.80
C CYS A 239 14.79 -9.02 -12.09
N LEU A 240 13.64 -8.67 -11.51
CA LEU A 240 12.95 -7.42 -11.81
C LEU A 240 13.74 -6.15 -11.39
N PRO A 241 14.39 -6.07 -10.22
CA PRO A 241 15.08 -4.84 -9.79
C PRO A 241 16.25 -4.44 -10.68
N VAL A 242 16.96 -5.40 -11.30
CA VAL A 242 18.10 -5.07 -12.20
C VAL A 242 17.66 -4.42 -13.51
N LEU A 243 16.35 -4.45 -13.80
CA LEU A 243 15.76 -3.80 -14.96
C LEU A 243 15.35 -2.34 -14.70
N ALA A 244 15.43 -1.83 -13.46
CA ALA A 244 15.15 -0.42 -13.16
C ALA A 244 15.94 0.59 -14.04
N PRO A 245 17.28 0.48 -14.18
CA PRO A 245 18.03 1.34 -15.09
C PRO A 245 17.75 1.08 -16.59
N VAL A 246 17.38 -0.15 -16.96
CA VAL A 246 16.98 -0.49 -18.34
C VAL A 246 15.68 0.26 -18.69
N PHE A 247 14.68 0.13 -17.83
CA PHE A 247 13.40 0.80 -17.93
C PHE A 247 13.54 2.32 -18.01
N LYS A 248 14.28 2.92 -17.07
CA LYS A 248 14.44 4.37 -16.97
C LYS A 248 15.25 4.99 -18.12
N ASN A 249 16.35 4.35 -18.53
CA ASN A 249 17.33 4.99 -19.43
C ASN A 249 17.25 4.52 -20.88
N PHE A 250 16.60 3.38 -21.16
CA PHE A 250 16.49 2.82 -22.52
C PHE A 250 15.05 2.78 -23.05
N GLY A 251 14.05 3.16 -22.22
CA GLY A 251 12.65 3.22 -22.64
C GLY A 251 12.04 1.85 -22.94
N ILE A 252 12.61 0.78 -22.37
CA ILE A 252 12.11 -0.58 -22.49
C ILE A 252 11.16 -0.84 -21.32
N ASN A 253 9.87 -1.04 -21.61
CA ASN A 253 8.90 -1.43 -20.60
C ASN A 253 9.28 -2.78 -19.96
N VAL A 254 8.79 -3.03 -18.75
CA VAL A 254 9.07 -4.27 -18.03
C VAL A 254 7.78 -4.81 -17.44
N SER A 255 7.58 -6.12 -17.52
CA SER A 255 6.48 -6.81 -16.86
C SER A 255 6.90 -8.21 -16.41
N ILE A 256 6.06 -8.80 -15.58
CA ILE A 256 6.19 -10.17 -15.10
C ILE A 256 4.81 -10.85 -15.18
N GLY A 257 4.72 -12.03 -15.77
CA GLY A 257 3.48 -12.79 -15.97
C GLY A 257 2.46 -12.19 -16.96
N TRP A 258 2.63 -10.94 -17.41
CA TRP A 258 1.70 -10.24 -18.29
C TRP A 258 2.39 -9.69 -19.55
N ASN A 259 1.88 -10.04 -20.73
CA ASN A 259 2.37 -9.57 -22.03
C ASN A 259 1.18 -9.02 -22.86
N PRO A 260 1.06 -7.69 -23.08
CA PRO A 260 -0.01 -7.13 -23.90
C PRO A 260 0.24 -7.26 -25.42
N GLY A 261 1.27 -8.00 -25.83
CA GLY A 261 1.64 -8.28 -27.23
C GLY A 261 2.84 -7.48 -27.75
N ASP A 262 3.27 -6.44 -27.02
CA ASP A 262 4.43 -5.59 -27.32
C ASP A 262 5.75 -6.10 -26.72
N GLY A 263 5.72 -7.20 -25.96
CA GLY A 263 6.86 -7.73 -25.23
C GLY A 263 7.51 -8.98 -25.82
N ALA A 264 8.78 -9.17 -25.46
CA ALA A 264 9.55 -10.40 -25.66
C ALA A 264 9.58 -11.18 -24.33
N ASP A 265 9.20 -12.45 -24.38
CA ASP A 265 9.22 -13.33 -23.21
C ASP A 265 10.66 -13.83 -22.96
N ILE A 266 11.26 -13.40 -21.86
CA ILE A 266 12.63 -13.71 -21.48
C ILE A 266 12.62 -14.53 -20.18
N GLN A 267 13.43 -15.59 -20.13
CA GLN A 267 13.66 -16.34 -18.90
C GLN A 267 14.78 -15.67 -18.11
N GLY A 268 14.53 -15.34 -16.84
CA GLY A 268 15.53 -14.86 -15.90
C GLY A 268 16.36 -16.01 -15.35
N GLY A 269 15.72 -16.99 -14.70
CA GLY A 269 16.41 -18.15 -14.13
C GLY A 269 17.43 -17.77 -13.05
N ASP A 270 18.73 -17.90 -13.36
CA ASP A 270 19.80 -17.45 -12.45
C ASP A 270 19.97 -15.94 -12.56
N ALA A 271 19.55 -15.20 -11.54
CA ALA A 271 19.64 -13.74 -11.47
C ALA A 271 21.08 -13.20 -11.63
N SER A 272 22.13 -13.94 -11.23
CA SER A 272 23.53 -13.56 -11.51
C SER A 272 23.82 -13.57 -13.00
N ARG A 273 23.41 -14.64 -13.68
CA ARG A 273 23.55 -14.75 -15.13
C ARG A 273 22.69 -13.73 -15.86
N PHE A 274 21.41 -13.62 -15.51
CA PHE A 274 20.47 -12.69 -16.14
C PHE A 274 20.94 -11.23 -16.07
N SER A 275 21.33 -10.76 -14.88
CA SER A 275 21.85 -9.40 -14.71
C SER A 275 23.14 -9.16 -15.53
N SER A 276 23.99 -10.19 -15.65
CA SER A 276 25.18 -10.16 -16.51
C SER A 276 24.82 -10.08 -18.02
N GLU A 277 23.80 -10.82 -18.47
CA GLU A 277 23.29 -10.79 -19.85
C GLU A 277 22.60 -9.45 -20.18
N ILE A 278 21.85 -8.88 -19.24
CA ILE A 278 21.31 -7.51 -19.32
C ILE A 278 22.44 -6.47 -19.46
N ALA A 279 23.48 -6.55 -18.62
CA ALA A 279 24.59 -5.61 -18.67
C ALA A 279 25.29 -5.59 -20.05
N VAL A 280 25.59 -6.76 -20.63
CA VAL A 280 26.20 -6.81 -21.96
C VAL A 280 25.23 -6.48 -23.10
N THR A 281 23.92 -6.65 -22.89
CA THR A 281 22.90 -6.26 -23.88
C THR A 281 22.89 -4.75 -24.08
N PHE A 282 22.77 -3.98 -22.98
CA PHE A 282 22.53 -2.53 -23.03
C PHE A 282 23.78 -1.65 -22.86
N TRP A 283 24.82 -2.12 -22.16
CA TRP A 283 25.99 -1.29 -21.79
C TRP A 283 27.35 -1.75 -22.33
N GLU A 284 27.44 -2.88 -23.06
CA GLU A 284 28.71 -3.38 -23.63
C GLU A 284 29.44 -2.31 -24.47
N GLY A 285 30.68 -2.00 -24.08
CA GLY A 285 31.52 -0.98 -24.71
C GLY A 285 31.08 0.48 -24.50
N ASN A 286 29.96 0.73 -23.81
CA ASN A 286 29.31 2.04 -23.72
C ASN A 286 29.22 2.60 -22.29
N CYS A 287 29.54 1.82 -21.24
CA CYS A 287 29.57 2.32 -19.87
C CYS A 287 30.68 1.68 -19.04
N SER A 288 31.49 2.55 -18.43
CA SER A 288 32.55 2.16 -17.52
C SER A 288 32.09 1.97 -16.08
N ASN A 289 30.82 2.20 -15.73
CA ASN A 289 30.35 2.08 -14.34
C ASN A 289 29.46 0.84 -14.15
N ALA A 290 29.49 0.24 -12.97
CA ALA A 290 28.59 -0.85 -12.58
C ALA A 290 28.31 -0.87 -11.09
N ILE A 291 27.13 -1.37 -10.69
CA ILE A 291 26.81 -1.66 -9.29
C ILE A 291 26.76 -3.18 -9.11
N VAL A 292 27.52 -3.73 -8.16
CA VAL A 292 27.55 -5.17 -7.88
C VAL A 292 26.93 -5.44 -6.52
N VAL A 293 25.88 -6.27 -6.49
CA VAL A 293 25.05 -6.59 -5.31
C VAL A 293 25.16 -8.08 -4.94
N ASP A 294 24.97 -8.42 -3.66
CA ASP A 294 24.96 -9.80 -3.14
C ASP A 294 23.54 -10.37 -2.90
N SER A 295 22.50 -9.53 -2.90
CA SER A 295 21.15 -9.90 -2.46
C SER A 295 20.05 -9.16 -3.21
N TYR A 296 18.83 -9.73 -3.17
CA TYR A 296 17.62 -9.15 -3.77
C TYR A 296 17.25 -7.80 -3.15
N GLU A 297 17.38 -7.67 -1.83
CA GLU A 297 17.25 -6.40 -1.10
C GLU A 297 18.22 -5.35 -1.62
N ASN A 298 19.51 -5.70 -1.77
CA ASN A 298 20.50 -4.77 -2.29
C ASN A 298 20.26 -4.42 -3.78
N ALA A 299 19.67 -5.32 -4.58
CA ALA A 299 19.23 -5.01 -5.94
C ALA A 299 18.06 -4.02 -5.97
N LEU A 300 17.06 -4.19 -5.09
CA LEU A 300 15.94 -3.26 -4.92
C LEU A 300 16.45 -1.85 -4.58
N LEU A 301 17.35 -1.74 -3.60
CA LEU A 301 17.93 -0.48 -3.13
C LEU A 301 18.87 0.16 -4.16
N ALA A 302 19.61 -0.64 -4.94
CA ALA A 302 20.57 -0.13 -5.91
C ALA A 302 19.94 0.39 -7.23
N GLY A 303 18.76 -0.12 -7.63
CA GLY A 303 18.16 0.21 -8.93
C GLY A 303 17.91 1.72 -9.20
N PRO A 304 17.45 2.53 -8.23
CA PRO A 304 17.32 3.98 -8.43
C PRO A 304 18.68 4.68 -8.59
N LEU A 305 19.68 4.34 -7.77
CA LEU A 305 21.06 4.83 -7.91
C LEU A 305 21.63 4.47 -9.29
N ALA A 306 21.49 3.21 -9.70
CA ALA A 306 21.91 2.69 -11.00
C ALA A 306 21.26 3.46 -12.16
N SER A 307 19.98 3.81 -12.02
CA SER A 307 19.23 4.62 -12.99
C SER A 307 19.81 6.03 -13.11
N ILE A 308 20.05 6.70 -11.97
CA ILE A 308 20.60 8.07 -11.89
C ILE A 308 22.01 8.17 -12.50
N ILE A 309 22.87 7.16 -12.29
CA ILE A 309 24.24 7.15 -12.80
C ILE A 309 24.39 6.47 -14.18
N ASN A 310 23.30 5.90 -14.71
CA ASN A 310 23.24 5.06 -15.91
C ASN A 310 24.25 3.89 -15.92
N ALA A 311 24.14 3.03 -14.92
CA ALA A 311 24.93 1.80 -14.78
C ALA A 311 24.02 0.55 -14.69
N PRO A 312 24.48 -0.63 -15.10
CA PRO A 312 23.82 -1.89 -14.78
C PRO A 312 23.93 -2.23 -13.29
N VAL A 313 22.92 -2.92 -12.76
CA VAL A 313 23.00 -3.67 -11.50
C VAL A 313 23.35 -5.11 -11.83
N LEU A 314 24.38 -5.65 -11.17
CA LEU A 314 24.90 -7.00 -11.36
C LEU A 314 24.81 -7.79 -10.06
N TYR A 315 24.06 -8.90 -10.05
CA TYR A 315 24.16 -9.87 -8.97
C TYR A 315 25.51 -10.59 -9.03
N TYR A 316 26.21 -10.65 -7.90
CA TYR A 316 27.50 -11.31 -7.80
C TYR A 316 27.39 -12.82 -8.02
N GLY A 317 28.24 -13.34 -8.91
CA GLY A 317 28.35 -14.76 -9.21
C GLY A 317 29.31 -15.03 -10.37
N THR A 318 29.17 -16.18 -11.00
CA THR A 318 30.21 -16.73 -11.91
C THR A 318 30.44 -15.90 -13.18
N THR A 319 29.44 -15.16 -13.65
CA THR A 319 29.50 -14.35 -14.88
C THR A 319 29.84 -12.88 -14.64
N THR A 320 29.83 -12.40 -13.39
CA THR A 320 29.98 -10.97 -13.06
C THR A 320 31.29 -10.39 -13.59
N ASN A 321 32.41 -11.11 -13.48
CA ASN A 321 33.71 -10.67 -14.02
C ASN A 321 33.69 -10.55 -15.56
N GLU A 322 33.02 -11.46 -16.27
CA GLU A 322 32.88 -11.35 -17.73
C GLU A 322 32.05 -10.11 -18.10
N ALA A 323 30.93 -9.87 -17.41
CA ALA A 323 30.08 -8.71 -17.66
C ALA A 323 30.84 -7.39 -17.44
N LEU A 324 31.49 -7.24 -16.28
CA LEU A 324 32.32 -6.08 -15.94
C LEU A 324 33.41 -5.81 -16.99
N TRP A 325 34.14 -6.86 -17.39
CA TRP A 325 35.19 -6.75 -18.41
C TRP A 325 34.64 -6.31 -19.78
N ARG A 326 33.43 -6.78 -20.17
CA ARG A 326 32.79 -6.47 -21.45
C ARG A 326 32.16 -5.08 -21.51
N ILE A 327 31.53 -4.60 -20.44
CA ILE A 327 31.02 -3.22 -20.39
C ILE A 327 32.15 -2.20 -20.32
N GLY A 328 33.24 -2.54 -19.62
CA GLY A 328 34.44 -1.71 -19.49
C GLY A 328 34.73 -1.25 -18.07
N ALA A 329 33.89 -1.63 -17.09
CA ALA A 329 34.05 -1.35 -15.67
C ALA A 329 35.16 -2.23 -15.06
N ASN A 330 36.40 -1.73 -15.12
CA ASN A 330 37.61 -2.49 -14.77
C ASN A 330 38.41 -1.87 -13.61
N ASP A 331 38.12 -0.63 -13.22
CA ASP A 331 38.83 0.11 -12.16
C ASP A 331 38.08 0.19 -10.81
N SER A 332 38.82 0.43 -9.74
CA SER A 332 38.31 0.67 -8.37
C SER A 332 37.31 1.82 -8.23
N ASN A 333 37.34 2.82 -9.11
CA ASN A 333 36.41 3.96 -9.14
C ASN A 333 35.10 3.64 -9.87
N GLU A 334 35.13 2.62 -10.73
CA GLU A 334 34.10 2.29 -11.72
C GLU A 334 33.05 1.32 -11.16
N ILE A 335 33.44 0.51 -10.17
CA ILE A 335 32.58 -0.49 -9.56
C ILE A 335 32.11 0.02 -8.18
N ILE A 336 30.79 0.11 -8.01
CA ILE A 336 30.15 0.32 -6.71
C ILE A 336 29.81 -1.05 -6.13
N ALA A 337 30.47 -1.41 -5.03
CA ALA A 337 30.16 -2.64 -4.29
C ALA A 337 29.03 -2.37 -3.28
N VAL A 338 28.01 -3.22 -3.26
CA VAL A 338 26.87 -3.11 -2.35
C VAL A 338 26.67 -4.45 -1.63
N GLY A 339 26.60 -4.40 -0.30
CA GLY A 339 26.64 -5.61 0.53
C GLY A 339 28.00 -6.31 0.50
N ASN A 340 28.02 -7.58 0.91
CA ASN A 340 29.21 -8.39 1.17
C ASN A 340 29.83 -9.01 -0.09
N VAL A 341 29.83 -8.28 -1.21
CA VAL A 341 30.44 -8.74 -2.47
C VAL A 341 31.97 -8.73 -2.39
N PRO A 342 32.71 -9.69 -2.98
CA PRO A 342 34.18 -9.70 -2.95
C PRO A 342 34.88 -8.48 -3.58
N TYR A 343 34.15 -7.66 -4.34
CA TYR A 343 34.62 -6.37 -4.84
C TYR A 343 34.77 -5.31 -3.73
N ALA A 344 34.03 -5.43 -2.62
CA ALA A 344 33.91 -4.43 -1.55
C ALA A 344 35.23 -4.04 -0.85
N VAL A 345 36.25 -4.89 -0.92
CA VAL A 345 37.60 -4.64 -0.34
C VAL A 345 38.59 -4.03 -1.33
N LYS A 346 38.18 -3.85 -2.60
CA LYS A 346 39.03 -3.36 -3.70
C LYS A 346 38.47 -2.12 -4.41
N THR A 347 37.17 -1.87 -4.30
CA THR A 347 36.52 -0.68 -4.84
C THR A 347 36.66 0.51 -3.89
N LYS A 348 36.56 1.73 -4.41
CA LYS A 348 36.53 2.94 -3.58
C LYS A 348 35.16 3.19 -2.95
N VAL A 349 34.09 2.76 -3.62
CA VAL A 349 32.72 2.87 -3.13
C VAL A 349 32.24 1.49 -2.69
N SER A 350 31.90 1.38 -1.40
CA SER A 350 31.49 0.15 -0.72
C SER A 350 30.34 0.46 0.24
N LEU A 351 29.13 0.13 -0.19
CA LEU A 351 27.86 0.49 0.45
C LEU A 351 27.35 -0.72 1.25
N GLN A 352 27.74 -0.76 2.53
CA GLN A 352 27.51 -1.91 3.42
C GLN A 352 26.22 -1.83 4.24
N SER A 353 25.37 -0.82 4.00
CA SER A 353 24.05 -0.69 4.63
C SER A 353 23.12 0.13 3.74
N GLN A 354 21.82 0.01 4.00
CA GLN A 354 20.76 0.77 3.33
C GLN A 354 21.00 2.28 3.39
N GLU A 355 21.39 2.82 4.55
CA GLU A 355 21.62 4.25 4.75
C GLU A 355 22.75 4.77 3.86
N LYS A 356 23.80 3.96 3.65
CA LYS A 356 24.89 4.31 2.72
C LYS A 356 24.42 4.30 1.26
N ILE A 357 23.47 3.43 0.91
CA ILE A 357 22.86 3.42 -0.42
C ILE A 357 22.01 4.68 -0.61
N TRP A 358 21.20 5.07 0.38
CA TRP A 358 20.45 6.34 0.36
C TRP A 358 21.37 7.55 0.22
N GLU A 359 22.40 7.66 1.05
CA GLU A 359 23.36 8.77 1.01
C GLU A 359 24.07 8.87 -0.35
N CYS A 360 24.43 7.73 -0.95
CA CYS A 360 25.00 7.68 -2.29
C CYS A 360 23.98 8.10 -3.38
N THR A 361 22.73 7.65 -3.25
CA THR A 361 21.60 7.98 -4.17
C THR A 361 21.30 9.48 -4.13
N ILE A 362 21.18 10.05 -2.93
CA ILE A 362 20.93 11.48 -2.69
C ILE A 362 22.09 12.33 -3.22
N ALA A 363 23.34 11.94 -2.97
CA ALA A 363 24.51 12.63 -3.52
C ALA A 363 24.55 12.58 -5.06
N ALA A 364 24.26 11.42 -5.66
CA ALA A 364 24.22 11.27 -7.11
C ALA A 364 23.09 12.10 -7.75
N ALA A 365 21.89 12.09 -7.16
CA ALA A 365 20.76 12.89 -7.63
C ALA A 365 21.07 14.39 -7.58
N LYS A 366 21.61 14.87 -6.45
CA LYS A 366 22.05 16.26 -6.27
C LYS A 366 23.12 16.68 -7.28
N GLN A 367 24.09 15.81 -7.56
CA GLN A 367 25.11 16.05 -8.60
C GLN A 367 24.50 16.14 -10.01
N LYS A 368 23.42 15.40 -10.28
CA LYS A 368 22.70 15.38 -11.56
C LYS A 368 21.59 16.44 -11.68
N GLY A 369 21.31 17.19 -10.63
CA GLY A 369 20.18 18.14 -10.59
C GLY A 369 18.80 17.47 -10.56
N ILE A 370 18.73 16.21 -10.12
CA ILE A 370 17.48 15.45 -9.98
C ILE A 370 16.92 15.73 -8.59
N ASN A 371 15.67 16.21 -8.52
CA ASN A 371 14.96 16.30 -7.25
C ASN A 371 14.43 14.92 -6.84
N LEU A 372 14.95 14.35 -5.75
CA LEU A 372 14.40 13.12 -5.17
C LEU A 372 13.16 13.47 -4.36
N ASN A 373 11.99 13.19 -4.91
CA ASN A 373 10.71 13.52 -4.30
C ASN A 373 9.81 12.32 -4.01
N TYR A 374 10.31 11.10 -4.15
CA TYR A 374 9.53 9.87 -4.05
C TYR A 374 10.27 8.79 -3.24
N VAL A 375 9.56 8.09 -2.37
CA VAL A 375 10.05 6.94 -1.60
C VAL A 375 9.14 5.74 -1.87
N ALA A 376 9.71 4.65 -2.38
CA ALA A 376 9.04 3.36 -2.48
C ALA A 376 9.40 2.51 -1.26
N VAL A 377 8.41 2.16 -0.43
CA VAL A 377 8.58 1.33 0.76
C VAL A 377 8.27 -0.12 0.41
N VAL A 378 9.21 -1.03 0.65
CA VAL A 378 9.16 -2.44 0.23
C VAL A 378 9.58 -3.38 1.36
N ASN A 379 9.08 -4.61 1.36
CA ASN A 379 9.61 -5.67 2.22
C ASN A 379 10.27 -6.77 1.34
N PRO A 380 11.61 -6.86 1.28
CA PRO A 380 12.28 -7.87 0.46
C PRO A 380 12.06 -9.32 0.95
N ASN A 381 11.44 -9.49 2.12
CA ASN A 381 11.03 -10.76 2.69
C ASN A 381 9.49 -10.94 2.63
N ASP A 382 8.84 -10.36 1.62
CA ASP A 382 7.41 -10.51 1.33
C ASP A 382 7.03 -11.88 0.72
N ASP A 383 7.86 -12.92 0.90
CA ASP A 383 7.45 -14.29 0.58
C ASP A 383 6.49 -14.80 1.66
N THR A 384 5.20 -14.85 1.32
CA THR A 384 4.14 -15.22 2.24
C THR A 384 3.49 -16.53 1.82
N SER A 385 3.53 -17.52 2.72
CA SER A 385 2.72 -18.74 2.59
C SER A 385 1.22 -18.49 2.84
N ASN A 386 0.84 -17.25 3.12
CA ASN A 386 -0.52 -16.87 3.38
C ASN A 386 -1.29 -16.57 2.08
N LYS A 387 -2.21 -17.47 1.73
CA LYS A 387 -3.13 -17.38 0.59
C LYS A 387 -3.96 -16.09 0.51
N PHE A 388 -4.13 -15.35 1.62
CA PHE A 388 -4.89 -14.09 1.64
C PHE A 388 -4.11 -12.91 1.05
N TYR A 389 -2.80 -13.08 0.80
CA TYR A 389 -1.85 -12.04 0.44
C TYR A 389 -1.07 -12.41 -0.84
N THR A 390 -0.27 -11.50 -1.39
CA THR A 390 0.44 -11.66 -2.67
C THR A 390 1.94 -11.49 -2.48
N SER A 391 2.69 -12.59 -2.60
CA SER A 391 4.15 -12.55 -2.50
C SER A 391 4.80 -11.68 -3.58
N HIS A 392 5.96 -11.10 -3.24
CA HIS A 392 6.91 -10.47 -4.17
C HIS A 392 6.45 -9.18 -4.87
N LEU A 393 5.37 -8.53 -4.40
CA LEU A 393 4.98 -7.21 -4.90
C LEU A 393 6.11 -6.17 -4.78
N SER A 394 6.97 -6.31 -3.76
CA SER A 394 8.16 -5.49 -3.54
C SER A 394 9.11 -5.42 -4.74
N ALA A 395 9.11 -6.42 -5.63
CA ALA A 395 9.96 -6.49 -6.82
C ALA A 395 9.84 -5.26 -7.73
N PHE A 396 8.66 -4.62 -7.73
CA PHE A 396 8.37 -3.44 -8.53
C PHE A 396 8.87 -2.12 -7.92
N GLY A 397 9.20 -2.08 -6.63
CA GLY A 397 9.56 -0.81 -5.96
C GLY A 397 10.78 -0.13 -6.55
N SER A 398 11.76 -0.92 -7.04
CA SER A 398 12.92 -0.38 -7.73
C SER A 398 12.57 0.25 -9.09
N ILE A 399 11.64 -0.37 -9.84
CA ILE A 399 11.12 0.17 -11.12
C ILE A 399 10.38 1.48 -10.88
N LEU A 400 9.46 1.51 -9.91
CA LEU A 400 8.61 2.66 -9.65
C LEU A 400 9.40 3.84 -9.05
N ALA A 401 10.32 3.58 -8.12
CA ALA A 401 11.25 4.60 -7.64
C ALA A 401 12.12 5.15 -8.79
N ALA A 402 12.70 4.30 -9.65
CA ALA A 402 13.45 4.78 -10.80
C ALA A 402 12.58 5.62 -11.77
N HIS A 403 11.32 5.21 -12.00
CA HIS A 403 10.35 5.99 -12.79
C HIS A 403 10.15 7.40 -12.20
N ARG A 404 9.81 7.47 -10.91
CA ARG A 404 9.40 8.69 -10.19
C ARG A 404 10.57 9.57 -9.71
N ASN A 405 11.82 9.26 -10.08
CA ASN A 405 13.02 9.92 -9.54
C ASN A 405 13.10 9.80 -8.01
N GLY A 406 12.79 8.63 -7.48
CA GLY A 406 12.78 8.35 -6.05
C GLY A 406 13.95 7.49 -5.57
N LEU A 407 13.79 6.96 -4.36
CA LEU A 407 14.62 5.91 -3.79
C LEU A 407 13.74 4.81 -3.17
N VAL A 408 14.36 3.70 -2.76
CA VAL A 408 13.68 2.57 -2.11
C VAL A 408 14.04 2.53 -0.61
N VAL A 409 13.05 2.28 0.23
CA VAL A 409 13.19 1.94 1.66
C VAL A 409 12.79 0.48 1.83
N SER A 410 13.77 -0.37 2.14
CA SER A 410 13.57 -1.74 2.61
C SER A 410 13.12 -1.73 4.07
N THR A 411 12.10 -2.53 4.39
CA THR A 411 11.62 -2.78 5.74
C THR A 411 11.44 -4.28 6.02
N ASN A 412 11.38 -4.65 7.30
CA ASN A 412 10.96 -5.98 7.74
C ASN A 412 9.43 -6.12 7.91
N GLY A 413 8.66 -5.13 7.45
CA GLY A 413 7.19 -5.11 7.45
C GLY A 413 6.55 -4.72 8.79
N ILE A 414 7.33 -4.42 9.84
CA ILE A 414 6.81 -3.97 11.15
C ILE A 414 6.58 -2.46 11.11
N SER A 415 5.42 -1.99 11.56
CA SER A 415 4.97 -0.60 11.43
C SER A 415 5.92 0.43 12.03
N GLU A 416 6.29 0.31 13.31
CA GLU A 416 7.08 1.34 14.00
C GLU A 416 8.49 1.46 13.41
N LYS A 417 9.07 0.33 12.98
CA LYS A 417 10.36 0.31 12.30
C LYS A 417 10.28 0.93 10.92
N THR A 418 9.22 0.61 10.17
CA THR A 418 8.96 1.17 8.84
C THR A 418 8.85 2.69 8.95
N ASN A 419 8.09 3.20 9.93
CA ASN A 419 7.95 4.64 10.15
C ASN A 419 9.30 5.31 10.48
N ALA A 420 10.05 4.74 11.44
CA ALA A 420 11.37 5.26 11.80
C ALA A 420 12.37 5.31 10.62
N MET A 421 12.29 4.36 9.68
CA MET A 421 13.10 4.37 8.45
C MET A 421 12.64 5.40 7.44
N ILE A 422 11.32 5.65 7.34
CA ILE A 422 10.74 6.69 6.49
C ILE A 422 11.14 8.08 6.99
N LYS A 423 10.92 8.39 8.29
CA LYS A 423 11.35 9.68 8.89
C LYS A 423 12.87 9.88 8.72
N SER A 424 13.68 8.86 8.98
CA SER A 424 15.15 8.89 8.80
C SER A 424 15.60 9.18 7.36
N VAL A 425 14.87 8.71 6.34
CA VAL A 425 15.20 9.03 4.94
C VAL A 425 14.64 10.38 4.49
N ALA A 426 13.49 10.81 5.03
CA ALA A 426 12.93 12.14 4.83
C ALA A 426 13.92 13.22 5.34
N ASP A 427 14.41 13.08 6.58
CA ASP A 427 15.46 13.93 7.17
C ASP A 427 16.69 14.06 6.26
N LYS A 428 17.13 12.94 5.66
CA LYS A 428 18.31 12.92 4.76
C LYS A 428 18.05 13.61 3.43
N ILE A 429 16.84 13.50 2.88
CA ILE A 429 16.41 14.20 1.66
C ILE A 429 16.34 15.71 1.95
N GLU A 430 15.71 16.13 3.05
CA GLU A 430 15.61 17.53 3.45
C GLU A 430 16.99 18.14 3.74
N CYS A 431 17.85 17.46 4.51
CA CYS A 431 19.23 17.88 4.76
C CYS A 431 20.08 18.04 3.48
N ALA A 432 19.67 17.41 2.37
CA ALA A 432 20.30 17.59 1.07
C ALA A 432 19.75 18.81 0.28
N ASN A 433 18.78 19.55 0.81
CA ASN A 433 17.94 20.54 0.15
C ASN A 433 17.16 19.96 -1.05
N LEU A 434 16.67 18.73 -0.90
CA LEU A 434 15.70 18.10 -1.79
C LEU A 434 14.33 18.07 -1.09
N ASN A 435 13.24 17.88 -1.84
CA ASN A 435 11.89 17.91 -1.29
C ASN A 435 11.19 16.58 -1.54
N LEU A 436 11.02 15.78 -0.47
CA LEU A 436 10.20 14.57 -0.46
C LEU A 436 8.71 14.96 -0.53
N LYS A 437 8.02 14.50 -1.56
CA LYS A 437 6.58 14.72 -1.74
C LYS A 437 5.74 13.46 -1.54
N PHE A 438 6.31 12.28 -1.83
CA PHE A 438 5.54 11.06 -2.04
C PHE A 438 6.11 9.86 -1.28
N ILE A 439 5.26 9.15 -0.55
CA ILE A 439 5.57 7.85 0.05
C ILE A 439 4.61 6.80 -0.51
N CYS A 440 5.14 5.82 -1.22
CA CYS A 440 4.36 4.73 -1.78
C CYS A 440 4.72 3.41 -1.10
N ILE A 441 3.77 2.82 -0.39
CA ILE A 441 3.90 1.47 0.16
C ILE A 441 3.61 0.47 -0.95
N ILE A 442 4.48 -0.52 -1.16
CA ILE A 442 4.32 -1.54 -2.19
C ILE A 442 4.26 -2.90 -1.52
N GLY A 443 3.07 -3.48 -1.52
CA GLY A 443 2.75 -4.68 -0.76
C GLY A 443 1.44 -4.54 -0.01
N ASP A 444 0.79 -5.68 0.23
CA ASP A 444 -0.41 -5.75 1.06
C ASP A 444 -0.09 -5.62 2.57
N TYR A 445 -1.14 -5.74 3.38
CA TYR A 445 -1.10 -5.65 4.84
C TYR A 445 -0.09 -6.60 5.50
N ALA A 446 0.12 -7.81 4.97
CA ALA A 446 1.06 -8.77 5.55
C ALA A 446 2.50 -8.56 5.08
N ALA A 447 2.70 -8.00 3.89
CA ALA A 447 4.02 -7.58 3.41
C ALA A 447 4.53 -6.36 4.18
N VAL A 448 3.70 -5.32 4.33
CA VAL A 448 4.02 -4.10 5.09
C VAL A 448 2.80 -3.70 5.92
N GLN A 449 2.92 -3.81 7.25
CA GLN A 449 1.86 -3.39 8.16
C GLN A 449 1.51 -1.90 7.97
N PRO A 450 0.26 -1.49 8.24
CA PRO A 450 -0.12 -0.08 8.29
C PRO A 450 0.70 0.69 9.32
N GLY A 451 0.94 1.98 9.07
CA GLY A 451 1.76 2.83 9.94
C GLY A 451 1.25 2.97 11.37
N GLY A 452 -0.05 2.77 11.59
CA GLY A 452 -0.62 2.74 12.92
C GLY A 452 -2.05 2.22 12.97
N TRP A 453 -2.55 2.17 14.20
CA TRP A 453 -3.87 1.68 14.59
C TRP A 453 -4.54 2.75 15.43
N ILE A 454 -5.55 3.43 14.89
CA ILE A 454 -6.32 4.40 15.68
C ILE A 454 -7.37 3.65 16.49
N THR A 455 -7.26 3.78 17.80
CA THR A 455 -8.28 3.43 18.78
C THR A 455 -8.86 4.72 19.35
N ASP A 456 -10.18 4.86 19.39
CA ASP A 456 -10.80 5.77 20.34
C ASP A 456 -12.13 5.20 20.88
N ASP A 457 -12.14 4.98 22.19
CA ASP A 457 -13.26 4.57 23.03
C ASP A 457 -14.24 5.74 23.35
N SER A 458 -13.98 6.94 22.83
CA SER A 458 -14.79 8.16 23.03
C SER A 458 -16.25 8.09 22.58
N TRP A 459 -16.60 7.17 21.67
CA TRP A 459 -17.97 7.02 21.15
C TRP A 459 -18.85 6.09 21.99
N GLY A 460 -18.28 5.47 23.02
CA GLY A 460 -18.98 4.65 24.00
C GLY A 460 -19.24 3.21 23.53
N GLU A 461 -19.15 2.28 24.48
CA GLU A 461 -19.49 0.87 24.25
C GLU A 461 -20.89 0.75 23.61
N SER A 462 -20.99 -0.04 22.52
CA SER A 462 -22.20 -0.41 21.75
C SER A 462 -22.65 0.47 20.55
N ALA A 463 -21.86 0.44 19.47
CA ALA A 463 -22.32 0.80 18.10
C ALA A 463 -22.35 -0.38 17.08
N LEU A 464 -22.27 -1.63 17.57
CA LEU A 464 -22.71 -2.89 16.93
C LEU A 464 -21.88 -3.47 15.76
N SER A 465 -21.25 -4.62 16.08
CA SER A 465 -20.66 -5.64 15.17
C SER A 465 -19.40 -5.25 14.39
N ASP A 466 -18.33 -6.02 14.61
CA ASP A 466 -16.92 -5.86 14.17
C ASP A 466 -16.08 -4.79 14.93
N ASP A 467 -16.70 -3.86 15.66
CA ASP A 467 -16.04 -2.75 16.39
C ASP A 467 -15.31 -3.13 17.70
N ASP A 468 -14.33 -4.04 17.63
CA ASP A 468 -13.24 -4.20 18.63
C ASP A 468 -11.84 -4.03 17.97
N ASN A 469 -11.78 -3.80 16.66
CA ASN A 469 -10.54 -3.81 15.87
C ASN A 469 -10.21 -2.39 15.34
N PRO A 470 -9.12 -1.74 15.79
CA PRO A 470 -8.79 -0.36 15.43
C PRO A 470 -8.69 -0.09 13.93
N CYS A 471 -8.73 1.19 13.55
CA CYS A 471 -8.55 1.62 12.17
C CYS A 471 -7.08 1.47 11.72
N PRO A 472 -6.76 0.59 10.76
CA PRO A 472 -5.45 0.53 10.14
C PRO A 472 -5.28 1.73 9.20
N SER A 473 -4.17 2.46 9.33
CA SER A 473 -3.88 3.63 8.49
C SER A 473 -2.41 3.70 8.12
N ASP A 474 -2.10 4.08 6.88
CA ASP A 474 -0.76 4.44 6.42
C ASP A 474 -0.41 5.92 6.65
N ASN A 475 -1.33 6.72 7.23
CA ASN A 475 -1.08 8.14 7.52
C ASN A 475 0.10 8.40 8.48
N PRO A 476 0.35 7.58 9.54
CA PRO A 476 1.54 7.73 10.37
C PRO A 476 2.88 7.68 9.63
N TYR A 477 2.92 7.15 8.40
CA TYR A 477 4.12 7.19 7.56
C TYR A 477 4.33 8.55 6.88
N ALA A 478 3.28 9.34 6.71
CA ALA A 478 3.25 10.65 6.08
C ALA A 478 3.22 11.82 7.07
N ASP A 479 2.82 11.55 8.31
CA ASP A 479 2.95 12.43 9.48
C ASP A 479 4.41 12.41 9.96
N PHE A 480 5.08 13.56 9.88
CA PHE A 480 6.49 13.70 10.23
C PHE A 480 6.73 14.36 11.59
N ASP A 481 5.89 15.29 12.02
CA ASP A 481 6.05 16.00 13.31
C ASP A 481 5.23 15.41 14.47
N ASP A 482 4.52 14.30 14.23
CA ASP A 482 3.63 13.60 15.15
C ASP A 482 2.40 14.47 15.56
N ASP A 483 1.98 15.42 14.72
CA ASP A 483 0.70 16.16 14.84
C ASP A 483 -0.40 15.50 14.00
N ASN A 484 -1.24 14.69 14.66
CA ASN A 484 -2.33 13.96 13.99
C ASN A 484 -3.33 14.85 13.20
N ALA A 485 -3.31 16.18 13.41
CA ALA A 485 -4.15 17.12 12.68
C ALA A 485 -3.70 17.35 11.23
N THR A 486 -2.46 16.99 10.87
CA THR A 486 -1.93 17.12 9.50
C THR A 486 -1.21 15.86 9.01
N VAL A 487 -0.98 15.83 7.69
CA VAL A 487 -0.01 14.97 7.03
C VAL A 487 0.85 15.83 6.11
N GLU A 488 2.17 15.71 6.20
CA GLU A 488 3.15 16.58 5.54
C GLU A 488 3.63 16.01 4.20
N CYS A 489 3.34 14.73 3.95
CA CYS A 489 3.73 14.00 2.75
C CYS A 489 2.55 13.26 2.13
N ALA A 490 2.48 13.18 0.80
CA ALA A 490 1.42 12.46 0.11
C ALA A 490 1.69 10.94 0.12
N ASN A 491 0.82 10.16 0.79
CA ASN A 491 0.93 8.70 0.86
C ASN A 491 -0.02 7.96 -0.08
N GLY A 492 0.36 6.73 -0.44
CA GLY A 492 -0.49 5.78 -1.15
C GLY A 492 0.07 4.37 -1.09
N ARG A 493 -0.77 3.36 -1.30
CA ARG A 493 -0.39 1.95 -1.25
C ARG A 493 -0.76 1.23 -2.54
N ILE A 494 0.18 0.47 -3.08
CA ILE A 494 -0.04 -0.38 -4.26
C ILE A 494 -0.12 -1.85 -3.82
N ILE A 495 -1.23 -2.49 -4.20
CA ILE A 495 -1.52 -3.91 -3.99
C ILE A 495 -2.03 -4.54 -5.29
N ALA A 496 -1.94 -5.86 -5.42
CA ALA A 496 -2.51 -6.60 -6.55
C ALA A 496 -2.83 -8.05 -6.14
N LYS A 497 -3.75 -8.72 -6.86
CA LYS A 497 -4.06 -10.14 -6.60
C LYS A 497 -2.92 -11.06 -7.06
N LYS A 498 -2.21 -10.71 -8.14
CA LYS A 498 -1.07 -11.44 -8.74
C LYS A 498 0.02 -10.46 -9.24
N LEU A 499 1.21 -10.98 -9.53
CA LEU A 499 2.33 -10.20 -10.10
C LEU A 499 2.05 -9.75 -11.56
N SER A 500 1.29 -10.56 -12.30
CA SER A 500 0.71 -10.20 -13.60
C SER A 500 -0.24 -9.00 -13.52
N ASP A 501 -1.12 -8.96 -12.52
CA ASP A 501 -2.04 -7.84 -12.29
C ASP A 501 -1.25 -6.56 -11.91
N MET A 502 -0.23 -6.70 -11.04
CA MET A 502 0.70 -5.63 -10.68
C MET A 502 1.44 -5.05 -11.92
N SER A 503 1.82 -5.90 -12.87
CA SER A 503 2.44 -5.45 -14.13
C SER A 503 1.49 -4.60 -14.98
N LYS A 504 0.23 -5.03 -15.14
CA LYS A 504 -0.81 -4.26 -15.81
C LYS A 504 -1.00 -2.91 -15.13
N TYR A 505 -1.01 -2.89 -13.80
CA TYR A 505 -1.24 -1.69 -13.00
C TYR A 505 -0.08 -0.68 -13.08
N ILE A 506 1.18 -1.14 -12.97
CA ILE A 506 2.35 -0.28 -13.19
C ILE A 506 2.38 0.26 -14.62
N ASP A 507 2.03 -0.55 -15.62
CA ASP A 507 1.96 -0.09 -17.02
C ASP A 507 0.91 1.01 -17.22
N ILE A 508 -0.27 0.87 -16.60
CA ILE A 508 -1.31 1.89 -16.56
C ILE A 508 -0.78 3.24 -16.04
N MET A 509 -0.06 3.23 -14.90
CA MET A 509 0.41 4.46 -14.25
C MET A 509 1.60 5.10 -14.97
N VAL A 510 2.48 4.29 -15.57
CA VAL A 510 3.65 4.75 -16.34
C VAL A 510 3.24 5.26 -17.74
N ASN A 511 2.38 4.50 -18.43
CA ASN A 511 2.04 4.73 -19.83
C ASN A 511 0.65 5.38 -19.99
N TYR A 512 0.08 5.98 -18.94
CA TYR A 512 -1.26 6.59 -18.87
C TYR A 512 -1.64 7.42 -20.12
N LYS A 513 -0.71 8.25 -20.61
CA LYS A 513 -0.92 9.10 -21.80
C LYS A 513 -1.23 8.31 -23.09
N SER A 514 -0.86 7.03 -23.17
CA SER A 514 -1.24 6.13 -24.28
C SER A 514 -2.69 5.65 -24.17
N TYR A 515 -3.19 5.40 -22.95
CA TYR A 515 -4.58 4.97 -22.68
C TYR A 515 -5.61 6.08 -22.97
N LEU A 516 -5.17 7.33 -23.06
CA LEU A 516 -5.98 8.52 -23.35
C LEU A 516 -6.04 8.88 -24.84
N SER A 517 -5.34 8.13 -25.70
CA SER A 517 -5.01 8.54 -27.08
C SER A 517 -6.15 8.50 -28.12
N ASN A 518 -7.42 8.41 -27.69
CA ASN A 518 -8.57 8.51 -28.60
C ASN A 518 -9.73 9.34 -28.00
N PRO A 519 -9.66 10.69 -28.03
CA PRO A 519 -10.65 11.56 -27.41
C PRO A 519 -11.48 12.34 -28.44
N LYS A 520 -12.75 11.97 -28.60
CA LYS A 520 -13.84 12.83 -29.06
C LYS A 520 -14.60 13.36 -27.84
N LYS A 521 -14.10 14.46 -27.27
CA LYS A 521 -14.85 15.27 -26.31
C LYS A 521 -16.19 15.69 -26.94
N ASP A 522 -17.29 15.43 -26.24
CA ASP A 522 -18.61 15.94 -26.64
C ASP A 522 -18.60 17.48 -26.63
N ALA A 523 -19.32 18.09 -27.58
CA ALA A 523 -19.27 19.54 -27.79
C ALA A 523 -19.83 20.37 -26.61
N SER A 524 -20.49 19.73 -25.65
CA SER A 524 -20.98 20.31 -24.39
C SER A 524 -21.26 19.16 -23.41
N PRO A 525 -21.15 19.37 -22.08
CA PRO A 525 -21.60 18.41 -21.09
C PRO A 525 -23.03 17.92 -21.36
N ASN A 526 -23.22 16.62 -21.58
CA ASN A 526 -24.53 16.03 -21.78
C ASN A 526 -25.08 15.46 -20.45
N PRO A 527 -26.02 16.14 -19.77
CA PRO A 527 -26.52 15.71 -18.46
C PRO A 527 -27.37 14.41 -18.50
N VAL A 528 -27.67 13.88 -19.69
CA VAL A 528 -28.64 12.80 -19.87
C VAL A 528 -27.98 11.44 -20.15
N LEU A 529 -26.82 11.42 -20.82
CA LEU A 529 -26.12 10.18 -21.23
C LEU A 529 -24.61 10.39 -21.29
N PHE A 530 -23.85 9.47 -20.71
CA PHE A 530 -22.40 9.36 -20.95
C PHE A 530 -22.09 9.06 -22.42
N GLY A 531 -21.08 9.76 -22.95
CA GLY A 531 -20.50 9.47 -24.26
C GLY A 531 -19.68 8.17 -24.26
N SER A 532 -19.21 7.75 -25.42
CA SER A 532 -18.31 6.58 -25.56
C SER A 532 -16.94 6.77 -24.91
N ASP A 533 -16.59 8.02 -24.57
CA ASP A 533 -15.23 8.46 -24.31
C ASP A 533 -15.06 8.67 -22.82
N TRP A 534 -14.66 7.60 -22.14
CA TRP A 534 -14.62 7.49 -20.69
C TRP A 534 -13.91 8.67 -20.00
N ASN A 535 -12.85 9.17 -20.62
CA ASN A 535 -11.97 10.20 -20.08
C ASN A 535 -12.61 11.60 -20.03
N ASN A 536 -13.78 11.79 -20.67
CA ASN A 536 -14.56 13.04 -20.64
C ASN A 536 -15.79 12.99 -19.72
N ASN A 537 -16.06 11.85 -19.09
CA ASN A 537 -17.24 11.65 -18.24
C ASN A 537 -16.84 11.62 -16.75
N ALA A 538 -17.73 12.09 -15.88
CA ALA A 538 -17.62 12.00 -14.42
C ALA A 538 -18.99 11.67 -13.80
N MET A 539 -18.99 10.90 -12.72
CA MET A 539 -20.18 10.30 -12.12
C MET A 539 -20.31 10.63 -10.63
N THR A 540 -21.51 10.98 -10.19
CA THR A 540 -21.97 10.82 -8.79
C THR A 540 -23.04 9.73 -8.74
N TYR A 541 -23.19 9.06 -7.58
CA TYR A 541 -24.38 8.26 -7.30
C TYR A 541 -24.64 8.10 -5.79
N PHE A 542 -25.90 7.75 -5.47
CA PHE A 542 -26.35 7.37 -4.14
C PHE A 542 -27.09 6.04 -4.15
N ALA A 543 -27.00 5.31 -3.03
CA ALA A 543 -27.69 4.05 -2.86
C ALA A 543 -28.90 4.09 -1.92
N THR A 544 -28.81 4.85 -0.82
CA THR A 544 -29.77 4.71 0.29
C THR A 544 -30.81 5.82 0.34
N ARG A 545 -32.05 5.44 0.67
CA ARG A 545 -33.18 6.36 0.67
C ARG A 545 -33.14 7.37 1.83
N THR A 546 -32.46 7.02 2.91
CA THR A 546 -32.34 7.86 4.11
C THR A 546 -31.42 9.05 3.86
N GLU A 547 -30.51 8.94 2.89
CA GLU A 547 -29.49 9.94 2.58
C GLU A 547 -29.89 10.90 1.44
N TYR A 548 -31.09 10.78 0.85
CA TYR A 548 -31.63 11.71 -0.17
C TYR A 548 -31.67 13.19 0.25
N MET A 549 -31.47 13.51 1.54
CA MET A 549 -31.34 14.89 2.02
C MET A 549 -29.92 15.47 1.89
N THR A 550 -28.94 14.73 1.33
CA THR A 550 -27.52 15.12 1.20
C THR A 550 -27.18 15.83 -0.12
N LEU A 551 -28.16 16.47 -0.77
CA LEU A 551 -28.01 17.18 -2.05
C LEU A 551 -26.83 18.18 -2.08
N GLY A 552 -26.38 18.68 -0.93
CA GLY A 552 -25.26 19.62 -0.80
C GLY A 552 -23.95 19.13 -1.42
N ALA A 553 -23.42 18.00 -0.96
CA ALA A 553 -22.09 17.50 -1.35
C ALA A 553 -22.07 16.96 -2.79
N GLU A 554 -23.16 16.30 -3.23
CA GLU A 554 -23.31 15.89 -4.63
C GLU A 554 -23.35 17.10 -5.56
N THR A 555 -24.25 18.06 -5.29
CA THR A 555 -24.40 19.24 -6.15
C THR A 555 -23.07 20.00 -6.25
N ALA A 556 -22.33 20.12 -5.14
CA ALA A 556 -21.01 20.73 -5.14
C ALA A 556 -19.98 19.94 -5.97
N THR A 557 -19.96 18.60 -5.86
CA THR A 557 -19.04 17.74 -6.62
C THR A 557 -19.37 17.74 -8.12
N ASN A 558 -20.64 17.62 -8.50
CA ASN A 558 -21.08 17.76 -9.89
C ASN A 558 -20.84 19.16 -10.45
N ASN A 559 -20.93 20.22 -9.63
CA ASN A 559 -20.56 21.56 -10.05
C ASN A 559 -19.06 21.68 -10.37
N ILE A 560 -18.17 21.01 -9.62
CA ILE A 560 -16.74 20.92 -9.98
C ILE A 560 -16.59 20.22 -11.34
N PHE A 561 -17.17 19.02 -11.49
CA PHE A 561 -17.08 18.26 -12.74
C PHE A 561 -17.59 19.06 -13.95
N ARG A 562 -18.74 19.73 -13.82
CA ARG A 562 -19.34 20.58 -14.87
C ARG A 562 -18.52 21.83 -15.16
N ALA A 563 -18.01 22.52 -14.15
CA ALA A 563 -17.12 23.67 -14.32
C ALA A 563 -15.85 23.28 -15.09
N SER A 564 -15.32 22.09 -14.81
CA SER A 564 -14.18 21.47 -15.49
C SER A 564 -14.58 20.73 -16.78
N SER A 565 -15.78 20.99 -17.31
CA SER A 565 -16.26 20.51 -18.61
C SER A 565 -16.37 18.99 -18.79
N PHE A 566 -16.53 18.22 -17.71
CA PHE A 566 -16.89 16.80 -17.78
C PHE A 566 -18.39 16.65 -18.11
N ASN A 567 -18.73 15.61 -18.88
CA ASN A 567 -20.09 15.09 -18.95
C ASN A 567 -20.46 14.50 -17.59
N THR A 568 -21.52 14.99 -16.94
CA THR A 568 -22.07 14.44 -15.69
C THR A 568 -23.45 13.85 -15.91
N GLN A 569 -23.93 13.00 -15.00
CA GLN A 569 -25.25 12.35 -15.13
C GLN A 569 -26.12 12.47 -13.87
N ASP A 570 -26.13 13.69 -13.29
CA ASP A 570 -26.77 14.05 -12.02
C ASP A 570 -28.23 13.61 -11.85
N ASP A 571 -28.98 13.44 -12.94
CA ASP A 571 -30.44 13.18 -12.92
C ASP A 571 -30.82 11.79 -13.49
N SER A 572 -29.87 10.87 -13.65
CA SER A 572 -30.23 9.53 -14.13
C SER A 572 -31.03 8.76 -13.09
N ALA A 573 -32.08 8.06 -13.54
CA ALA A 573 -32.83 7.13 -12.70
C ALA A 573 -31.95 5.98 -12.16
N GLN A 574 -30.73 5.82 -12.69
CA GLN A 574 -29.71 4.85 -12.25
C GLN A 574 -28.90 5.36 -11.07
N ALA A 575 -28.46 6.63 -11.10
CA ALA A 575 -27.75 7.30 -9.99
C ALA A 575 -28.66 7.59 -8.78
N HIS A 576 -29.98 7.63 -9.02
CA HIS A 576 -31.06 7.79 -8.02
C HIS A 576 -31.97 6.55 -7.94
N CYS A 577 -31.40 5.35 -8.08
CA CYS A 577 -32.15 4.13 -7.81
C CYS A 577 -32.51 4.05 -6.31
N ASP A 578 -33.75 3.67 -5.98
CA ASP A 578 -34.13 3.27 -4.61
C ASP A 578 -33.52 1.87 -4.33
N VAL A 579 -32.21 1.81 -4.00
CA VAL A 579 -31.43 0.56 -4.11
C VAL A 579 -31.86 -0.53 -3.12
N GLU A 580 -32.50 -0.17 -2.00
CA GLU A 580 -33.03 -1.15 -1.05
C GLU A 580 -34.07 -2.13 -1.64
N ASN A 581 -34.58 -1.96 -2.88
CA ASN A 581 -35.56 -2.90 -3.46
C ASN A 581 -35.49 -3.20 -4.98
N ILE A 582 -34.48 -2.77 -5.75
CA ILE A 582 -34.39 -3.12 -7.20
C ILE A 582 -33.69 -4.48 -7.41
N LEU A 583 -34.31 -5.55 -6.90
CA LEU A 583 -34.16 -6.95 -7.33
C LEU A 583 -32.74 -7.51 -7.55
N GLY A 584 -31.71 -6.95 -6.91
CA GLY A 584 -30.32 -7.41 -7.05
C GLY A 584 -29.70 -7.19 -8.45
N ILE A 585 -30.07 -6.11 -9.14
CA ILE A 585 -29.51 -5.76 -10.47
C ILE A 585 -28.73 -4.44 -10.50
N THR A 586 -28.46 -3.82 -9.34
CA THR A 586 -27.87 -2.47 -9.28
C THR A 586 -26.43 -2.44 -9.77
N GLY A 587 -25.59 -3.40 -9.37
CA GLY A 587 -24.21 -3.51 -9.86
C GLY A 587 -24.15 -3.71 -11.37
N MET A 588 -25.07 -4.51 -11.93
CA MET A 588 -25.23 -4.67 -13.39
C MET A 588 -25.55 -3.36 -14.14
N LEU A 589 -26.10 -2.35 -13.44
CA LEU A 589 -26.41 -1.03 -14.01
C LEU A 589 -25.27 -0.03 -13.80
N LEU A 590 -24.64 -0.02 -12.61
CA LEU A 590 -23.62 0.96 -12.24
C LEU A 590 -22.20 0.58 -12.73
N ALA A 591 -21.80 -0.69 -12.70
CA ALA A 591 -20.46 -1.10 -13.14
C ALA A 591 -20.14 -0.75 -14.61
N PRO A 592 -21.08 -0.86 -15.57
CA PRO A 592 -20.87 -0.34 -16.93
C PRO A 592 -20.68 1.17 -17.01
N ASP A 593 -21.20 1.94 -16.04
CA ASP A 593 -21.09 3.40 -15.99
C ASP A 593 -19.81 3.85 -15.26
N PHE A 594 -19.29 3.05 -14.32
CA PHE A 594 -17.93 3.18 -13.79
C PHE A 594 -16.90 3.06 -14.94
N ALA A 595 -17.02 2.04 -15.79
CA ALA A 595 -16.13 1.84 -16.93
C ALA A 595 -16.27 2.92 -18.03
N LYS A 596 -17.31 3.75 -17.98
CA LYS A 596 -17.49 4.94 -18.83
C LYS A 596 -17.06 6.23 -18.16
N SER A 597 -16.49 6.24 -16.96
CA SER A 597 -16.21 7.46 -16.20
C SER A 597 -14.73 7.61 -15.88
N ASN A 598 -14.17 8.82 -16.00
CA ASN A 598 -12.82 9.18 -15.55
C ASN A 598 -12.79 9.35 -14.03
N PHE A 599 -13.81 10.02 -13.49
CA PHE A 599 -13.99 10.30 -12.07
C PHE A 599 -15.30 9.72 -11.58
N ILE A 600 -15.26 8.95 -10.50
CA ILE A 600 -16.43 8.28 -9.90
C ILE A 600 -16.50 8.65 -8.42
N ALA A 601 -17.42 9.53 -8.08
CA ALA A 601 -17.63 10.01 -6.73
C ALA A 601 -18.85 9.30 -6.14
N MET A 602 -18.65 8.16 -5.47
CA MET A 602 -19.71 7.51 -4.73
C MET A 602 -20.01 8.34 -3.49
N MET A 603 -21.19 8.99 -3.47
CA MET A 603 -21.55 9.95 -2.44
C MET A 603 -22.10 9.29 -1.19
N SER A 604 -22.91 8.24 -1.28
CA SER A 604 -23.28 7.48 -0.09
C SER A 604 -23.81 6.10 -0.45
N ASP A 605 -23.20 5.08 0.15
CA ASP A 605 -23.55 3.67 -0.04
C ASP A 605 -23.19 2.85 1.20
N HIS A 606 -23.93 1.78 1.46
CA HIS A 606 -23.61 0.85 2.54
C HIS A 606 -22.69 -0.25 2.01
N GLY A 607 -21.51 -0.34 2.60
CA GLY A 607 -20.42 -1.18 2.11
C GLY A 607 -19.96 -2.23 3.10
N TYR A 608 -19.41 -3.31 2.55
CA TYR A 608 -18.64 -4.34 3.24
C TYR A 608 -17.40 -4.66 2.38
N PRO A 609 -16.36 -5.37 2.88
CA PRO A 609 -15.10 -5.53 2.16
C PRO A 609 -15.17 -6.12 0.73
N GLY A 610 -16.30 -6.75 0.35
CA GLY A 610 -16.54 -7.30 -0.98
C GLY A 610 -17.35 -6.40 -1.94
N GLY A 611 -17.96 -5.32 -1.47
CA GLY A 611 -18.83 -4.50 -2.30
C GLY A 611 -19.83 -3.64 -1.54
N CYS A 612 -20.70 -2.99 -2.32
CA CYS A 612 -21.75 -2.08 -1.87
C CYS A 612 -22.97 -2.27 -2.80
N SER A 613 -23.54 -1.20 -3.38
CA SER A 613 -24.50 -1.34 -4.49
C SER A 613 -23.86 -1.89 -5.78
N VAL A 614 -22.53 -1.91 -5.83
CA VAL A 614 -21.73 -2.64 -6.82
C VAL A 614 -20.87 -3.64 -6.07
N ASP A 615 -21.05 -4.94 -6.33
CA ASP A 615 -20.20 -5.97 -5.76
C ASP A 615 -18.93 -6.18 -6.60
N ALA A 616 -17.88 -6.74 -5.98
CA ALA A 616 -16.64 -7.05 -6.68
C ALA A 616 -16.86 -7.97 -7.90
N GLU A 617 -17.89 -8.82 -7.89
CA GLU A 617 -18.24 -9.69 -9.02
C GLU A 617 -18.99 -8.98 -10.16
N ASP A 618 -19.61 -7.82 -9.92
CA ASP A 618 -20.26 -7.00 -10.95
C ASP A 618 -19.25 -6.14 -11.74
N LEU A 619 -18.08 -5.85 -11.14
CA LEU A 619 -17.07 -4.98 -11.75
C LEU A 619 -16.62 -5.52 -13.11
N VAL A 620 -16.76 -4.70 -14.14
CA VAL A 620 -16.25 -4.95 -15.50
C VAL A 620 -14.83 -4.42 -15.65
N ASP A 621 -14.18 -4.71 -16.78
CA ASP A 621 -12.88 -4.13 -17.09
C ASP A 621 -13.03 -2.60 -17.26
N MET A 622 -12.16 -1.85 -16.58
CA MET A 622 -12.24 -0.39 -16.49
C MET A 622 -11.04 0.29 -17.17
N PRO A 623 -11.21 1.51 -17.66
CA PRO A 623 -10.10 2.37 -18.02
C PRO A 623 -9.35 2.85 -16.76
N PRO A 624 -8.22 3.57 -16.91
CA PRO A 624 -7.48 4.15 -15.78
C PRO A 624 -8.20 5.35 -15.13
N ASN A 625 -9.33 5.06 -14.49
CA ASN A 625 -10.19 6.01 -13.80
C ASN A 625 -9.85 6.15 -12.31
N VAL A 626 -10.53 7.08 -11.62
CA VAL A 626 -10.28 7.41 -10.22
C VAL A 626 -11.60 7.49 -9.43
N LEU A 627 -11.71 6.67 -8.38
CA LEU A 627 -12.92 6.51 -7.58
C LEU A 627 -12.70 6.88 -6.11
N PHE A 628 -13.56 7.74 -5.56
CA PHE A 628 -13.69 7.96 -4.12
C PHE A 628 -14.97 7.28 -3.59
N ALA A 629 -14.81 6.50 -2.53
CA ALA A 629 -15.87 5.69 -1.94
C ALA A 629 -16.31 6.21 -0.57
N SER A 630 -17.36 7.02 -0.53
CA SER A 630 -18.06 7.36 0.73
C SER A 630 -18.90 6.17 1.21
N SER A 631 -18.21 5.15 1.75
CA SER A 631 -18.83 3.88 2.18
C SER A 631 -17.92 3.09 3.14
N CYS A 632 -18.54 2.41 4.10
CA CYS A 632 -17.86 1.62 5.12
C CYS A 632 -17.01 0.48 4.53
N SER A 633 -15.82 0.27 5.09
CA SER A 633 -14.96 -0.91 4.90
C SER A 633 -14.57 -1.30 3.47
N LEU A 634 -14.89 -0.51 2.43
CA LEU A 634 -14.52 -0.84 1.05
C LEU A 634 -13.01 -0.69 0.75
N GLY A 635 -12.26 -0.07 1.66
CA GLY A 635 -10.79 -0.05 1.67
C GLY A 635 -10.17 -1.15 2.54
N ARG A 636 -10.94 -2.04 3.16
CA ARG A 636 -10.38 -3.07 4.05
C ARG A 636 -9.51 -4.05 3.25
N ILE A 637 -8.24 -4.21 3.67
CA ILE A 637 -7.27 -5.15 3.09
C ILE A 637 -6.65 -6.12 4.11
N ASP A 638 -6.96 -5.95 5.39
CA ASP A 638 -6.52 -6.76 6.52
C ASP A 638 -7.57 -7.85 6.83
N PHE A 639 -7.73 -8.79 5.88
CA PHE A 639 -8.75 -9.82 5.98
C PHE A 639 -8.45 -10.79 7.12
N GLU A 640 -9.28 -10.72 8.16
CA GLU A 640 -9.43 -11.82 9.10
C GLU A 640 -10.04 -13.03 8.38
N ASN A 641 -9.76 -14.23 8.88
CA ASN A 641 -9.85 -15.47 8.11
C ASN A 641 -11.24 -15.83 7.55
N TYR A 642 -12.31 -15.11 7.90
CA TYR A 642 -13.70 -15.39 7.54
C TYR A 642 -14.55 -14.11 7.40
N ASP A 643 -15.56 -14.15 6.53
CA ASP A 643 -16.64 -13.17 6.41
C ASP A 643 -17.68 -13.33 7.54
N TRP A 644 -18.68 -12.44 7.56
CA TRP A 644 -19.80 -12.46 8.51
C TRP A 644 -20.65 -13.75 8.47
N ALA A 645 -20.52 -14.56 7.40
CA ALA A 645 -21.17 -15.86 7.23
C ALA A 645 -20.25 -17.06 7.56
N GLY A 646 -19.01 -16.81 8.04
CA GLY A 646 -18.05 -17.84 8.38
C GLY A 646 -17.34 -18.50 7.19
N LYS A 647 -17.36 -17.89 5.99
CA LYS A 647 -16.60 -18.34 4.81
C LYS A 647 -15.29 -17.57 4.66
N PRO A 648 -14.19 -18.14 4.17
CA PRO A 648 -12.94 -17.39 4.04
C PRO A 648 -13.05 -16.20 3.08
N PHE A 649 -12.96 -14.99 3.62
CA PHE A 649 -12.86 -13.77 2.81
C PHE A 649 -11.41 -13.66 2.28
N THR A 650 -11.23 -13.53 0.97
CA THR A 650 -9.90 -13.41 0.34
C THR A 650 -9.76 -12.12 -0.46
N LYS A 651 -8.52 -11.77 -0.80
CA LYS A 651 -8.21 -10.73 -1.79
C LYS A 651 -8.95 -10.90 -3.13
N ASP A 652 -9.35 -12.12 -3.50
CA ASP A 652 -10.12 -12.37 -4.73
C ASP A 652 -11.56 -11.84 -4.65
N MET A 653 -12.13 -11.85 -3.44
CA MET A 653 -13.45 -11.32 -3.11
C MET A 653 -13.44 -9.81 -2.77
N SER A 654 -12.26 -9.22 -2.55
CA SER A 654 -12.13 -7.83 -2.12
C SER A 654 -12.50 -6.85 -3.23
N PHE A 655 -13.30 -5.84 -2.87
CA PHE A 655 -13.62 -4.73 -3.76
C PHE A 655 -12.35 -3.95 -4.16
N THR A 656 -11.52 -3.54 -3.18
CA THR A 656 -10.25 -2.83 -3.38
C THR A 656 -9.35 -3.52 -4.41
N PHE A 657 -9.05 -4.81 -4.21
CA PHE A 657 -8.18 -5.57 -5.09
C PHE A 657 -8.79 -5.76 -6.49
N THR A 658 -10.11 -5.85 -6.59
CA THR A 658 -10.81 -6.05 -7.86
C THR A 658 -10.86 -4.77 -8.69
N LEU A 659 -11.07 -3.60 -8.09
CA LEU A 659 -10.99 -2.31 -8.80
C LEU A 659 -9.63 -2.17 -9.53
N LEU A 660 -8.53 -2.45 -8.82
CA LEU A 660 -7.17 -2.38 -9.38
C LEU A 660 -6.92 -3.44 -10.46
N GLU A 661 -7.33 -4.70 -10.23
CA GLU A 661 -7.28 -5.77 -11.25
C GLU A 661 -8.01 -5.36 -12.53
N LYS A 662 -9.19 -4.73 -12.39
CA LYS A 662 -10.02 -4.29 -13.51
C LYS A 662 -9.43 -3.12 -14.30
N GLY A 663 -8.62 -2.26 -13.67
CA GLY A 663 -7.85 -1.23 -14.35
C GLY A 663 -7.99 0.18 -13.77
N MET A 664 -8.71 0.33 -12.65
CA MET A 664 -8.77 1.58 -11.88
C MET A 664 -7.35 2.09 -11.59
N ALA A 665 -7.08 3.37 -11.86
CA ALA A 665 -5.77 3.95 -11.67
C ALA A 665 -5.51 4.37 -10.22
N ALA A 666 -6.54 4.87 -9.52
CA ALA A 666 -6.45 5.20 -8.10
C ALA A 666 -7.82 5.05 -7.43
N TYR A 667 -7.81 4.53 -6.21
CA TYR A 667 -9.01 4.28 -5.44
C TYR A 667 -8.87 4.78 -4.01
N PHE A 668 -9.87 5.48 -3.50
CA PHE A 668 -9.90 6.00 -2.13
C PHE A 668 -11.08 5.39 -1.38
N GLY A 669 -10.82 4.71 -0.26
CA GLY A 669 -11.87 4.09 0.54
C GLY A 669 -11.49 3.91 2.01
N ALA A 670 -12.51 3.84 2.86
CA ALA A 670 -12.35 3.65 4.31
C ALA A 670 -11.95 2.21 4.66
N THR A 671 -10.99 2.04 5.57
CA THR A 671 -10.57 0.72 6.07
C THR A 671 -11.51 0.13 7.13
N ARG A 672 -12.43 0.95 7.68
CA ARG A 672 -13.42 0.62 8.72
C ARG A 672 -14.77 1.32 8.46
N THR A 673 -15.68 1.25 9.43
CA THR A 673 -16.98 1.92 9.45
C THR A 673 -16.82 3.44 9.44
N THR A 674 -17.34 4.10 8.41
CA THR A 674 -17.16 5.54 8.22
C THR A 674 -18.51 6.26 8.15
N TRP A 675 -18.54 7.55 8.50
CA TRP A 675 -19.80 8.28 8.67
C TRP A 675 -20.04 9.33 7.58
N GLY A 676 -21.27 9.33 7.05
CA GLY A 676 -21.80 10.41 6.24
C GLY A 676 -22.46 11.50 7.08
N TYR A 677 -22.56 12.73 6.55
CA TYR A 677 -23.28 13.83 7.20
C TYR A 677 -24.41 14.39 6.32
N VAL A 678 -25.53 14.77 6.93
CA VAL A 678 -26.72 15.29 6.25
C VAL A 678 -26.85 16.80 6.46
N GLY A 679 -26.46 17.60 5.46
CA GLY A 679 -26.54 19.07 5.48
C GLY A 679 -26.58 19.72 4.09
N GLU A 680 -26.88 21.03 4.03
CA GLU A 680 -27.15 21.77 2.78
C GLU A 680 -25.98 22.65 2.30
N LEU A 681 -25.54 22.44 1.05
CA LEU A 681 -24.65 23.27 0.21
C LEU A 681 -23.44 23.97 0.90
N PRO A 682 -22.19 23.54 0.60
CA PRO A 682 -20.93 24.11 1.15
C PRO A 682 -20.72 25.63 1.01
N ASP A 683 -21.39 26.29 0.07
CA ASP A 683 -21.21 27.73 -0.21
C ASP A 683 -22.34 28.62 0.36
N ASN A 684 -23.18 28.11 1.26
CA ASN A 684 -24.29 28.89 1.83
C ASN A 684 -23.87 29.64 3.13
N PRO A 685 -23.72 30.98 3.12
CA PRO A 685 -23.20 31.76 4.25
C PRO A 685 -24.19 31.91 5.43
N ILE A 686 -25.32 31.21 5.40
CA ILE A 686 -26.34 31.19 6.45
C ILE A 686 -26.09 30.07 7.48
N TYR A 687 -25.31 29.04 7.10
CA TYR A 687 -25.10 27.80 7.85
C TYR A 687 -23.62 27.62 8.23
N GLY A 688 -23.35 26.94 9.35
CA GLY A 688 -21.97 26.56 9.71
C GLY A 688 -21.43 25.44 8.83
N TYR A 689 -20.11 25.25 8.80
CA TYR A 689 -19.46 24.21 7.98
C TYR A 689 -19.98 22.78 8.28
N GLU A 690 -20.36 22.52 9.54
CA GLU A 690 -21.01 21.26 9.95
C GLU A 690 -22.44 21.15 9.42
N ASP A 691 -23.24 22.22 9.50
CA ASP A 691 -24.61 22.29 8.96
C ASP A 691 -24.67 22.15 7.41
N GLN A 692 -23.53 22.31 6.72
CA GLN A 692 -23.41 22.37 5.26
C GLN A 692 -23.21 21.02 4.55
N GLY A 693 -23.21 19.90 5.28
CA GLY A 693 -23.00 18.56 4.68
C GLY A 693 -21.53 18.20 4.43
N VAL A 694 -20.59 19.07 4.84
CA VAL A 694 -19.14 18.87 4.73
C VAL A 694 -18.54 18.22 5.99
N GLY A 695 -19.40 17.72 6.89
CA GLY A 695 -19.03 17.12 8.17
C GLY A 695 -18.50 15.68 8.09
N GLY A 696 -18.88 14.92 7.05
CA GLY A 696 -18.58 13.49 6.92
C GLY A 696 -17.80 13.14 5.65
N ALA A 697 -17.71 11.84 5.36
CA ALA A 697 -16.97 11.29 4.22
C ALA A 697 -17.28 11.95 2.87
N GLN A 698 -18.51 12.40 2.62
CA GLN A 698 -18.88 13.13 1.40
C GLN A 698 -18.14 14.46 1.26
N GLY A 699 -17.96 15.17 2.38
CA GLY A 699 -17.20 16.42 2.44
C GLY A 699 -15.74 16.20 2.06
N MET A 700 -15.11 15.14 2.57
CA MET A 700 -13.76 14.78 2.19
C MET A 700 -13.65 14.35 0.72
N GLY A 701 -14.63 13.63 0.18
CA GLY A 701 -14.69 13.29 -1.25
C GLY A 701 -14.80 14.52 -2.15
N TYR A 702 -15.65 15.47 -1.78
CA TYR A 702 -15.75 16.78 -2.43
C TYR A 702 -14.41 17.54 -2.38
N LEU A 703 -13.76 17.60 -1.22
CA LEU A 703 -12.45 18.25 -1.06
C LEU A 703 -11.35 17.58 -1.88
N LEU A 704 -11.35 16.24 -1.96
CA LEU A 704 -10.44 15.50 -2.83
C LEU A 704 -10.64 15.92 -4.29
N TYR A 705 -11.85 15.89 -4.83
CA TYR A 705 -12.09 16.27 -6.24
C TYR A 705 -11.83 17.75 -6.51
N LYS A 706 -12.11 18.63 -5.53
CA LYS A 706 -11.74 20.05 -5.56
C LYS A 706 -10.22 20.23 -5.72
N HIS A 707 -9.41 19.53 -4.93
CA HIS A 707 -7.96 19.60 -4.99
C HIS A 707 -7.38 18.90 -6.23
N LEU A 708 -7.93 17.74 -6.61
CA LEU A 708 -7.50 16.94 -7.76
C LEU A 708 -7.74 17.68 -9.09
N ILE A 709 -8.91 18.31 -9.24
CA ILE A 709 -9.34 18.91 -10.51
C ILE A 709 -9.05 20.41 -10.56
N ASN A 710 -9.44 21.20 -9.55
CA ASN A 710 -9.20 22.65 -9.58
C ASN A 710 -7.77 23.02 -9.18
N GLY A 711 -7.03 22.10 -8.55
CA GLY A 711 -5.64 22.29 -8.15
C GLY A 711 -4.60 21.66 -9.08
N ASP A 712 -5.01 20.84 -10.06
CA ASP A 712 -4.13 20.02 -10.91
C ASP A 712 -3.06 19.26 -10.08
N LEU A 713 -3.53 18.59 -9.04
CA LEU A 713 -2.68 17.86 -8.10
C LEU A 713 -2.65 16.37 -8.40
N THR A 714 -1.64 15.67 -7.90
CA THR A 714 -1.65 14.20 -7.91
C THR A 714 -2.73 13.66 -6.97
N THR A 715 -3.10 12.40 -7.14
CA THR A 715 -4.02 11.66 -6.24
C THR A 715 -3.62 11.74 -4.78
N GLY A 716 -2.32 11.63 -4.48
CA GLY A 716 -1.78 11.73 -3.14
C GLY A 716 -1.80 13.17 -2.60
N GLU A 717 -1.34 14.17 -3.38
CA GLU A 717 -1.36 15.58 -2.97
C GLU A 717 -2.79 16.09 -2.74
N ALA A 718 -3.74 15.65 -3.58
CA ALA A 718 -5.15 15.97 -3.43
C ALA A 718 -5.76 15.36 -2.15
N LEU A 719 -5.42 14.11 -1.81
CA LEU A 719 -5.89 13.47 -0.58
C LEU A 719 -5.28 14.10 0.67
N MET A 720 -3.98 14.37 0.67
CA MET A 720 -3.26 15.06 1.75
C MET A 720 -3.90 16.43 2.03
N ASN A 721 -4.09 17.25 0.99
CA ASN A 721 -4.74 18.56 1.12
C ASN A 721 -6.21 18.46 1.53
N ALA A 722 -6.94 17.42 1.09
CA ALA A 722 -8.32 17.18 1.50
C ALA A 722 -8.40 16.85 3.00
N LYS A 723 -7.54 15.96 3.51
CA LYS A 723 -7.46 15.60 4.94
C LYS A 723 -7.13 16.82 5.80
N ASN A 724 -6.04 17.53 5.48
CA ASN A 724 -5.58 18.70 6.23
C ASN A 724 -6.66 19.81 6.25
N GLN A 725 -7.33 20.07 5.11
CA GLN A 725 -8.45 21.01 5.07
C GLN A 725 -9.64 20.51 5.91
N PHE A 726 -10.06 19.26 5.74
CA PHE A 726 -11.23 18.66 6.41
C PHE A 726 -11.14 18.68 7.93
N ILE A 727 -9.96 18.39 8.49
CA ILE A 727 -9.68 18.48 9.92
C ILE A 727 -9.69 19.95 10.38
N SER A 728 -8.98 20.84 9.67
CA SER A 728 -8.84 22.26 10.07
C SER A 728 -10.15 23.07 10.10
N GLU A 729 -11.19 22.61 9.40
CA GLU A 729 -12.46 23.33 9.25
C GLU A 729 -13.53 22.96 10.32
N SER A 730 -13.17 22.22 11.39
CA SER A 730 -14.06 21.89 12.53
C SER A 730 -13.30 21.62 13.82
N ALA A 731 -14.02 21.48 14.94
CA ALA A 731 -13.49 21.10 16.26
C ALA A 731 -13.99 19.72 16.74
N ASP A 732 -14.59 18.93 15.84
CA ASP A 732 -15.07 17.57 16.12
C ASP A 732 -14.00 16.51 15.83
N SER A 733 -13.60 15.75 16.86
CA SER A 733 -12.62 14.67 16.75
C SER A 733 -13.09 13.48 15.91
N SER A 734 -14.39 13.38 15.58
CA SER A 734 -14.89 12.40 14.61
C SER A 734 -14.22 12.54 13.23
N LYS A 735 -13.78 13.75 12.87
CA LYS A 735 -13.18 14.05 11.57
C LYS A 735 -11.75 13.58 11.42
N GLU A 736 -10.98 13.56 12.50
CA GLU A 736 -9.64 12.97 12.50
C GLU A 736 -9.74 11.48 12.16
N LEU A 737 -10.67 10.76 12.79
CA LEU A 737 -10.94 9.35 12.49
C LEU A 737 -11.37 9.15 11.03
N ILE A 738 -12.37 9.89 10.54
CA ILE A 738 -12.83 9.81 9.14
C ILE A 738 -11.69 10.11 8.16
N ALA A 739 -10.92 11.18 8.38
CA ALA A 739 -9.78 11.52 7.55
C ALA A 739 -8.72 10.40 7.55
N TRP A 740 -8.52 9.73 8.69
CA TRP A 740 -7.50 8.71 8.83
C TRP A 740 -7.90 7.31 8.38
N GLU A 741 -9.19 7.00 8.30
CA GLU A 741 -9.71 5.77 7.68
C GLU A 741 -9.45 5.71 6.18
N TYR A 742 -9.40 6.85 5.48
CA TYR A 742 -9.31 6.88 4.02
C TYR A 742 -7.88 6.74 3.52
N GLN A 743 -7.65 5.62 2.85
CA GLN A 743 -6.38 5.27 2.23
C GLN A 743 -6.46 5.45 0.72
N LEU A 744 -5.36 5.92 0.11
CA LEU A 744 -5.17 5.85 -1.33
C LEU A 744 -4.60 4.48 -1.69
N TYR A 745 -5.39 3.69 -2.41
CA TYR A 745 -4.94 2.53 -3.15
C TYR A 745 -4.46 2.98 -4.54
N GLY A 746 -3.16 3.26 -4.62
CA GLY A 746 -2.44 3.57 -5.85
C GLY A 746 -1.15 4.34 -5.66
N ASP A 747 -0.53 4.73 -6.78
CA ASP A 747 0.64 5.60 -6.79
C ASP A 747 0.24 7.05 -6.40
N PRO A 748 0.76 7.60 -5.28
CA PRO A 748 0.44 8.95 -4.82
C PRO A 748 0.96 10.06 -5.76
N ALA A 749 1.88 9.74 -6.67
CA ALA A 749 2.40 10.65 -7.70
C ALA A 749 1.67 10.51 -9.05
N PHE A 750 0.56 9.76 -9.11
CA PHE A 750 -0.29 9.69 -10.30
C PHE A 750 -1.14 10.97 -10.43
N ASN A 751 -1.04 11.65 -11.59
CA ASN A 751 -1.92 12.76 -11.95
C ASN A 751 -2.93 12.28 -13.03
N PRO A 752 -4.23 12.10 -12.70
CA PRO A 752 -5.29 11.72 -13.64
C PRO A 752 -5.84 12.88 -14.48
N TYR A 753 -5.39 14.11 -14.22
CA TYR A 753 -5.80 15.29 -14.95
C TYR A 753 -4.98 15.49 -16.24
N GLU A 754 -3.68 15.15 -16.23
CA GLU A 754 -2.82 15.22 -17.42
C GLU A 754 -3.08 14.06 -18.42
N PRO A 755 -3.71 14.27 -19.62
CA PRO A 755 -4.11 15.54 -20.24
C PRO A 755 -5.58 15.52 -20.72
N CYS A 756 -6.53 15.28 -19.83
CA CYS A 756 -7.91 15.66 -20.07
C CYS A 756 -8.04 17.20 -20.00
N ASN A 757 -8.99 17.78 -20.75
CA ASN A 757 -9.31 19.22 -20.70
C ASN A 757 -8.23 20.25 -21.09
N GLU A 758 -7.28 19.91 -21.96
CA GLU A 758 -6.27 20.86 -22.51
C GLU A 758 -5.28 21.45 -21.47
N GLY A 759 -5.24 20.94 -20.24
CA GLY A 759 -4.44 21.52 -19.16
C GLY A 759 -4.95 22.88 -18.70
N LYS A 760 -6.28 23.01 -18.55
CA LYS A 760 -6.98 24.20 -18.05
C LYS A 760 -7.69 23.94 -16.73
#